data_AF-A0A090WSG8-F1
#
_entry.id   AF-A0A090WSG8-F1
#
_cell.length_a   1.000
_cell.length_b   1.000
_cell.length_c   1.000
_cell.angle_alpha   90.00
_cell.angle_beta   90.00
_cell.angle_gamma   90.00
#
_symmetry.space_group_name_H-M   'P 1'
#
loop_
_entity.id
_entity.type
_entity.pdbx_description
1 polymer ?
#
loop_
_entity_poly.entity_id
_entity_poly.type
_entity_poly.pdbx_seq_one_letter_code
_entity_poly.pdbx_strand_id
1 'polypeptide(L)'
;MIRTKFIYTFIIFFLGISTILTAQDKKKISIEYAGRLNVDEENYPGAKVLTRNSMQQVHIAHAGSNMWCDKAIYYSGENFVEAYGNVIVKQGDTITMTSKYVEYSGTSQLAFASGEVVLKSPNSTISSDTLYFDRIKQQSFYKSGGNVVKDSSGTITSKIGRYYMTEKKFQFVDDVVLTGDGTVVNSNYFDFYEDTGLAYLFGPSTITTEDSKTYCEKGFYDTKNKTGYALKDSKIYYDDRIIEGDSLYFDNTKSFASATNNIKITDTINKSIVTGHYAEVFRAKDSLFITKRALVITVQEKDSVYLHADKIMVTGKPENRITRAYYNAKLFKKDISAKADSIHADQNTGITELINLDRFAPTDAFSTKRRPPILWNNANQMTGDTIHLISNSKTEKLDSLRVFNNAFIISKDTISENGYNQIFGITLVGLFNDANELREVKINKNAESIFYTRDENQELIGIDKAKSGSIKMLFANSDIEEYTRLNTVDGTLFPEKDYQEKDKFLKGFDWREDERPLSVDDLFKEDKPFELTVIKGLEDYVPQENFFDEELLERLNLSKMHIDFINSHSVNTKNLLVDSNNFLSKIWGGKKNLTLTKEEEEENTFNIVGTDKGGGFVFQNVNKTKGEFYCSIWLKGKGKIRLMLQEDQGNFTIYKSLNITLTQKWHKYSITATKEEDNNKILAVLDQIDLDDNFSLRLPKLIEIASK
;
A
#
# COMPACT_ATOMS: atom_id res chain seq x y z
N MET A 1 -70.53 12.70 -16.60
CA MET A 1 -71.60 11.72 -16.88
C MET A 1 -71.01 10.68 -17.85
N ILE A 2 -70.74 9.45 -17.36
CA ILE A 2 -70.75 8.17 -18.12
C ILE A 2 -69.67 8.02 -19.23
N ARG A 3 -68.89 6.94 -19.39
CA ARG A 3 -68.61 5.68 -18.68
C ARG A 3 -67.37 5.05 -19.37
N THR A 4 -66.50 4.48 -18.56
CA THR A 4 -65.84 3.17 -18.72
C THR A 4 -66.11 2.38 -20.01
N LYS A 5 -65.04 2.02 -20.75
CA LYS A 5 -64.69 0.66 -21.25
C LYS A 5 -63.74 0.76 -22.45
N PHE A 6 -62.46 0.43 -22.28
CA PHE A 6 -61.64 -0.38 -23.21
C PHE A 6 -60.24 -0.60 -22.57
N ILE A 7 -60.25 -1.22 -21.38
CA ILE A 7 -59.10 -1.93 -20.80
C ILE A 7 -59.44 -3.41 -20.97
N TYR A 8 -59.21 -3.99 -22.15
CA TYR A 8 -59.26 -5.45 -22.40
C TYR A 8 -58.60 -5.80 -23.76
N THR A 9 -57.40 -5.28 -24.01
CA THR A 9 -56.57 -5.71 -25.17
C THR A 9 -55.11 -5.96 -24.80
N PHE A 10 -54.82 -6.24 -23.52
CA PHE A 10 -53.46 -6.58 -23.07
C PHE A 10 -53.41 -7.83 -22.17
N ILE A 11 -54.43 -8.68 -22.27
CA ILE A 11 -54.52 -9.99 -21.62
C ILE A 11 -55.09 -10.93 -22.68
N ILE A 12 -54.22 -11.45 -23.55
CA ILE A 12 -54.28 -12.69 -24.36
C ILE A 12 -53.04 -12.64 -25.27
N PHE A 13 -51.85 -12.70 -24.67
CA PHE A 13 -50.61 -13.09 -25.35
C PHE A 13 -49.63 -13.70 -24.33
N PHE A 14 -50.17 -14.48 -23.39
CA PHE A 14 -49.41 -15.13 -22.32
C PHE A 14 -49.86 -16.59 -22.08
N LEU A 15 -50.33 -17.26 -23.14
CA LEU A 15 -50.47 -18.71 -23.15
C LEU A 15 -49.90 -19.23 -24.47
N GLY A 16 -48.82 -20.00 -24.39
CA GLY A 16 -48.32 -20.78 -25.52
C GLY A 16 -46.89 -20.50 -25.96
N ILE A 17 -45.97 -20.18 -25.04
CA ILE A 17 -44.56 -20.55 -25.25
C ILE A 17 -44.29 -21.69 -24.28
N SER A 18 -44.76 -22.88 -24.66
CA SER A 18 -44.17 -24.12 -24.20
C SER A 18 -42.69 -24.05 -24.61
N THR A 19 -41.84 -23.73 -23.65
CA THR A 19 -40.40 -23.99 -23.74
C THR A 19 -40.27 -25.48 -24.02
N ILE A 20 -40.05 -25.81 -25.28
CA ILE A 20 -39.41 -27.07 -25.63
C ILE A 20 -38.00 -26.93 -25.04
N LEU A 21 -37.87 -27.34 -23.78
CA LEU A 21 -36.59 -27.80 -23.25
C LEU A 21 -36.21 -28.97 -24.15
N THR A 22 -35.53 -28.68 -25.25
CA THR A 22 -34.70 -29.69 -25.86
C THR A 22 -33.66 -30.01 -24.81
N ALA A 23 -33.88 -31.10 -24.06
CA ALA A 23 -32.78 -31.83 -23.49
C ALA A 23 -31.87 -32.15 -24.66
N GLN A 24 -30.81 -31.35 -24.85
CA GLN A 24 -29.75 -31.75 -25.76
C GLN A 24 -29.24 -33.07 -25.20
N ASP A 25 -29.49 -34.15 -25.93
CA ASP A 25 -28.84 -35.43 -25.63
C ASP A 25 -27.34 -35.14 -25.49
N LYS A 26 -26.81 -35.40 -24.29
CA LYS A 26 -25.39 -35.20 -24.02
C LYS A 26 -24.61 -36.00 -25.06
N LYS A 27 -23.80 -35.32 -25.87
CA LYS A 27 -23.02 -35.97 -26.93
C LYS A 27 -22.21 -37.10 -26.30
N LYS A 28 -22.21 -38.27 -26.97
CA LYS A 28 -21.40 -39.40 -26.54
C LYS A 28 -19.98 -39.26 -27.07
N ILE A 29 -19.02 -39.80 -26.33
CA ILE A 29 -17.64 -39.94 -26.78
C ILE A 29 -17.63 -40.90 -27.99
N SER A 30 -16.96 -40.47 -29.06
CA SER A 30 -16.76 -41.22 -30.30
C SER A 30 -15.34 -41.77 -30.35
N ILE A 31 -15.20 -43.01 -30.82
CA ILE A 31 -13.89 -43.60 -31.15
C ILE A 31 -13.71 -43.46 -32.65
N GLU A 32 -12.85 -42.54 -33.07
CA GLU A 32 -12.56 -42.29 -34.49
C GLU A 32 -11.57 -43.33 -35.03
N TYR A 33 -10.61 -43.77 -34.19
CA TYR A 33 -9.65 -44.79 -34.56
C TYR A 33 -9.11 -45.57 -33.35
N ALA A 34 -8.93 -46.88 -33.51
CA ALA A 34 -8.15 -47.72 -32.62
C ALA A 34 -7.46 -48.82 -33.44
N GLY A 35 -6.16 -49.03 -33.23
CA GLY A 35 -5.41 -50.07 -33.94
C GLY A 35 -5.83 -51.48 -33.54
N ARG A 36 -6.16 -51.66 -32.26
CA ARG A 36 -6.78 -52.87 -31.71
C ARG A 36 -7.79 -52.48 -30.63
N LEU A 37 -8.91 -53.21 -30.60
CA LEU A 37 -9.96 -53.09 -29.60
C LEU A 37 -10.16 -54.46 -28.95
N ASN A 38 -10.01 -54.52 -27.64
CA ASN A 38 -10.28 -55.70 -26.82
C ASN A 38 -11.30 -55.34 -25.73
N VAL A 39 -11.96 -56.36 -25.19
CA VAL A 39 -12.79 -56.25 -23.99
C VAL A 39 -12.14 -57.12 -22.92
N ASP A 40 -11.80 -56.51 -21.78
CA ASP A 40 -11.16 -57.16 -20.64
C ASP A 40 -12.07 -56.98 -19.43
N GLU A 41 -13.09 -57.84 -19.34
CA GLU A 41 -14.10 -57.79 -18.27
C GLU A 41 -13.52 -58.12 -16.89
N GLU A 42 -12.33 -58.75 -16.81
CA GLU A 42 -11.68 -59.08 -15.54
C GLU A 42 -11.05 -57.84 -14.89
N ASN A 43 -10.32 -57.05 -15.68
CA ASN A 43 -9.64 -55.86 -15.17
C ASN A 43 -10.44 -54.56 -15.35
N TYR A 44 -11.31 -54.49 -16.37
CA TYR A 44 -12.09 -53.28 -16.70
C TYR A 44 -13.54 -53.64 -17.09
N PRO A 45 -14.40 -53.99 -16.12
CA PRO A 45 -15.77 -54.40 -16.37
C PRO A 45 -16.56 -53.37 -17.19
N GLY A 46 -17.18 -53.80 -18.29
CA GLY A 46 -17.99 -52.95 -19.17
C GLY A 46 -17.20 -51.91 -19.99
N ALA A 47 -15.87 -51.99 -20.02
CA ALA A 47 -15.00 -51.07 -20.74
C ALA A 47 -14.40 -51.69 -22.01
N LYS A 48 -14.08 -50.84 -22.98
CA LYS A 48 -13.33 -51.20 -24.19
C LYS A 48 -11.89 -50.75 -24.04
N VAL A 49 -10.93 -51.68 -24.13
CA VAL A 49 -9.51 -51.39 -24.13
C VAL A 49 -9.04 -51.16 -25.56
N LEU A 50 -8.62 -49.93 -25.84
CA LEU A 50 -8.15 -49.45 -27.14
C LEU A 50 -6.63 -49.32 -27.09
N THR A 51 -5.92 -49.87 -28.07
CA THR A 51 -4.47 -49.70 -28.20
C THR A 51 -4.09 -49.24 -29.60
N ARG A 52 -3.06 -48.39 -29.67
CA ARG A 52 -2.50 -47.94 -30.94
C ARG A 52 -1.89 -49.09 -31.74
N ASN A 53 -1.58 -48.84 -33.01
CA ASN A 53 -0.69 -49.68 -33.81
C ASN A 53 0.45 -48.83 -34.39
N SER A 54 1.26 -49.41 -35.28
CA SER A 54 2.38 -48.70 -35.92
C SER A 54 1.96 -47.57 -36.86
N MET A 55 0.68 -47.51 -37.26
CA MET A 55 0.18 -46.52 -38.21
C MET A 55 -0.32 -45.25 -37.53
N GLN A 56 -1.08 -45.37 -36.43
CA GLN A 56 -1.72 -44.23 -35.78
C GLN A 56 -2.02 -44.50 -34.30
N GLN A 57 -1.98 -43.44 -33.48
CA GLN A 57 -2.44 -43.44 -32.08
C GLN A 57 -3.95 -43.67 -31.98
N VAL A 58 -4.44 -44.16 -30.85
CA VAL A 58 -5.88 -44.20 -30.58
C VAL A 58 -6.43 -42.77 -30.70
N HIS A 59 -7.54 -42.58 -31.40
CA HIS A 59 -8.16 -41.27 -31.61
C HIS A 59 -9.60 -41.29 -31.12
N ILE A 60 -9.88 -40.44 -30.13
CA ILE A 60 -11.17 -40.28 -29.49
C ILE A 60 -11.65 -38.84 -29.71
N ALA A 61 -12.92 -38.66 -30.05
CA ALA A 61 -13.52 -37.36 -30.29
C ALA A 61 -14.76 -37.13 -29.42
N HIS A 62 -14.92 -35.92 -28.91
CA HIS A 62 -16.12 -35.54 -28.18
C HIS A 62 -16.38 -34.03 -28.27
N ALA A 63 -17.57 -33.66 -28.75
CA ALA A 63 -18.06 -32.27 -28.80
C ALA A 63 -17.01 -31.28 -29.36
N GLY A 64 -16.39 -31.61 -30.49
CA GLY A 64 -15.41 -30.76 -31.18
C GLY A 64 -13.97 -30.83 -30.64
N SER A 65 -13.71 -31.59 -29.58
CA SER A 65 -12.37 -31.87 -29.08
C SER A 65 -11.88 -33.24 -29.57
N ASN A 66 -10.59 -33.33 -29.86
CA ASN A 66 -9.92 -34.56 -30.30
C ASN A 66 -8.83 -34.94 -29.30
N MET A 67 -8.74 -36.22 -28.96
CA MET A 67 -7.75 -36.78 -28.06
C MET A 67 -7.03 -37.94 -28.74
N TRP A 68 -5.70 -37.92 -28.71
CA TRP A 68 -4.84 -39.01 -29.17
C TRP A 68 -4.04 -39.59 -28.01
N CYS A 69 -3.84 -40.91 -28.00
CA CYS A 69 -3.03 -41.58 -26.97
C CYS A 69 -2.55 -42.97 -27.44
N ASP A 70 -1.66 -43.59 -26.65
CA ASP A 70 -1.13 -44.92 -26.96
C ASP A 70 -2.08 -46.05 -26.53
N LYS A 71 -2.74 -45.90 -25.38
CA LYS A 71 -3.77 -46.81 -24.86
C LYS A 71 -4.93 -46.00 -24.28
N ALA A 72 -6.17 -46.43 -24.49
CA ALA A 72 -7.33 -45.87 -23.80
C ALA A 72 -8.26 -46.95 -23.25
N ILE A 73 -8.98 -46.63 -22.19
CA ILE A 73 -9.99 -47.48 -21.57
C ILE A 73 -11.30 -46.70 -21.60
N TYR A 74 -12.24 -47.15 -22.43
CA TYR A 74 -13.47 -46.43 -22.70
C TYR A 74 -14.69 -47.13 -22.08
N TYR A 75 -15.30 -46.48 -21.10
CA TYR A 75 -16.49 -46.93 -20.39
C TYR A 75 -17.74 -46.36 -21.09
N SER A 76 -18.25 -47.10 -22.08
CA SER A 76 -19.36 -46.65 -22.91
C SER A 76 -20.65 -46.36 -22.11
N GLY A 77 -20.88 -47.09 -21.01
CA GLY A 77 -22.04 -46.89 -20.13
C GLY A 77 -21.97 -45.63 -19.28
N GLU A 78 -20.76 -45.17 -18.95
CA GLU A 78 -20.51 -43.99 -18.12
C GLU A 78 -20.18 -42.73 -18.94
N ASN A 79 -19.97 -42.92 -20.25
CA ASN A 79 -19.47 -41.89 -21.16
C ASN A 79 -18.14 -41.30 -20.64
N PHE A 80 -17.22 -42.18 -20.22
CA PHE A 80 -15.96 -41.84 -19.57
C PHE A 80 -14.78 -42.54 -20.26
N VAL A 81 -13.62 -41.90 -20.26
CA VAL A 81 -12.41 -42.44 -20.85
C VAL A 81 -11.16 -42.12 -20.02
N GLU A 82 -10.32 -43.14 -19.86
CA GLU A 82 -8.94 -43.01 -19.36
C GLU A 82 -7.99 -43.18 -20.55
N ALA A 83 -7.02 -42.29 -20.71
CA ALA A 83 -6.07 -42.28 -21.79
C ALA A 83 -4.64 -42.28 -21.24
N TYR A 84 -3.79 -43.16 -21.78
CA TYR A 84 -2.44 -43.44 -21.30
C TYR A 84 -1.42 -43.34 -22.43
N GLY A 85 -0.28 -42.73 -22.11
CA GLY A 85 0.90 -42.66 -22.97
C GLY A 85 0.74 -41.65 -24.11
N ASN A 86 1.68 -40.70 -24.18
CA ASN A 86 1.76 -39.66 -25.21
C ASN A 86 0.39 -39.04 -25.53
N VAL A 87 -0.33 -38.61 -24.50
CA VAL A 87 -1.70 -38.10 -24.65
C VAL A 87 -1.63 -36.69 -25.21
N ILE A 88 -2.39 -36.43 -26.27
CA ILE A 88 -2.51 -35.13 -26.92
C ILE A 88 -4.00 -34.79 -27.02
N VAL A 89 -4.42 -33.68 -26.43
CA VAL A 89 -5.80 -33.17 -26.55
C VAL A 89 -5.77 -31.87 -27.34
N LYS A 90 -6.59 -31.75 -28.38
CA LYS A 90 -6.78 -30.53 -29.17
C LYS A 90 -8.24 -30.09 -29.12
N GLN A 91 -8.45 -28.80 -28.85
CA GLN A 91 -9.75 -28.16 -28.92
C GLN A 91 -9.69 -27.04 -29.98
N GLY A 92 -10.35 -27.28 -31.11
CA GLY A 92 -10.18 -26.43 -32.30
C GLY A 92 -8.72 -26.38 -32.77
N ASP A 93 -8.31 -25.21 -33.28
CA ASP A 93 -6.96 -25.01 -33.83
C ASP A 93 -5.99 -24.34 -32.82
N THR A 94 -6.50 -23.83 -31.70
CA THR A 94 -5.76 -22.87 -30.87
C THR A 94 -5.30 -23.40 -29.51
N ILE A 95 -5.90 -24.49 -29.01
CA ILE A 95 -5.57 -25.04 -27.68
C ILE A 95 -5.09 -26.48 -27.84
N THR A 96 -3.88 -26.75 -27.37
CA THR A 96 -3.28 -28.09 -27.34
C THR A 96 -2.78 -28.41 -25.94
N MET A 97 -3.15 -29.57 -25.41
CA MET A 97 -2.63 -30.10 -24.15
C MET A 97 -1.89 -31.41 -24.42
N THR A 98 -0.74 -31.60 -23.78
CA THR A 98 0.00 -32.88 -23.78
C THR A 98 0.23 -33.37 -22.36
N SER A 99 0.15 -34.69 -22.13
CA SER A 99 0.44 -35.32 -20.84
C SER A 99 0.75 -36.82 -20.97
N LYS A 100 1.12 -37.48 -19.86
CA LYS A 100 1.25 -38.94 -19.79
C LYS A 100 -0.08 -39.65 -19.59
N TYR A 101 -1.02 -38.99 -18.92
CA TYR A 101 -2.32 -39.54 -18.56
C TYR A 101 -3.43 -38.49 -18.62
N VAL A 102 -4.63 -38.89 -19.03
CA VAL A 102 -5.85 -38.08 -19.00
C VAL A 102 -7.05 -38.92 -18.62
N GLU A 103 -7.90 -38.38 -17.75
CA GLU A 103 -9.26 -38.83 -17.50
C GLU A 103 -10.25 -37.81 -18.03
N TYR A 104 -11.29 -38.28 -18.71
CA TYR A 104 -12.29 -37.39 -19.28
C TYR A 104 -13.70 -37.98 -19.20
N SER A 105 -14.61 -37.23 -18.59
CA SER A 105 -16.04 -37.53 -18.56
C SER A 105 -16.76 -36.72 -19.63
N GLY A 106 -17.35 -37.37 -20.63
CA GLY A 106 -18.22 -36.71 -21.61
C GLY A 106 -19.52 -36.20 -20.99
N THR A 107 -19.92 -36.74 -19.84
CA THR A 107 -21.15 -36.38 -19.11
C THR A 107 -20.99 -35.10 -18.28
N SER A 108 -19.91 -35.00 -17.50
CA SER A 108 -19.61 -33.80 -16.72
C SER A 108 -18.79 -32.78 -17.52
N GLN A 109 -18.09 -33.22 -18.57
CA GLN A 109 -17.13 -32.45 -19.36
C GLN A 109 -15.94 -31.90 -18.57
N LEU A 110 -15.62 -32.57 -17.45
CA LEU A 110 -14.38 -32.36 -16.72
C LEU A 110 -13.29 -33.28 -17.28
N ALA A 111 -12.12 -32.70 -17.51
CA ALA A 111 -10.89 -33.44 -17.78
C ALA A 111 -9.92 -33.30 -16.60
N PHE A 112 -9.19 -34.36 -16.31
CA PHE A 112 -8.03 -34.35 -15.42
C PHE A 112 -6.84 -34.91 -16.18
N ALA A 113 -5.73 -34.18 -16.19
CA ALA A 113 -4.49 -34.61 -16.82
C ALA A 113 -3.39 -34.72 -15.76
N SER A 114 -2.52 -35.71 -15.89
CA SER A 114 -1.36 -35.86 -15.01
C SER A 114 -0.11 -36.36 -15.74
N GLY A 115 1.05 -36.05 -15.14
CA GLY A 115 2.36 -36.40 -15.62
C GLY A 115 2.82 -35.52 -16.78
N GLU A 116 3.72 -34.57 -16.49
CA GLU A 116 4.31 -33.64 -17.46
C GLU A 116 3.25 -32.92 -18.31
N VAL A 117 2.23 -32.35 -17.65
CA VAL A 117 1.14 -31.67 -18.35
C VAL A 117 1.65 -30.35 -18.91
N VAL A 118 1.45 -30.15 -20.21
CA VAL A 118 1.72 -28.89 -20.91
C VAL A 118 0.48 -28.47 -21.67
N LEU A 119 -0.13 -27.35 -21.28
CA LEU A 119 -1.25 -26.72 -21.97
C LEU A 119 -0.74 -25.48 -22.72
N LYS A 120 -0.83 -25.51 -24.04
CA LYS A 120 -0.46 -24.41 -24.92
C LYS A 120 -1.71 -23.70 -25.46
N SER A 121 -1.75 -22.39 -25.27
CA SER A 121 -2.69 -21.45 -25.88
C SER A 121 -1.94 -20.57 -26.90
N PRO A 122 -2.61 -19.66 -27.63
CA PRO A 122 -1.96 -18.78 -28.60
C PRO A 122 -0.84 -17.90 -28.04
N ASN A 123 -0.93 -17.42 -26.79
CA ASN A 123 0.10 -16.53 -26.23
C ASN A 123 0.64 -16.97 -24.85
N SER A 124 0.31 -18.18 -24.38
CA SER A 124 0.84 -18.70 -23.12
C SER A 124 1.01 -20.22 -23.13
N THR A 125 1.97 -20.71 -22.34
CA THR A 125 2.15 -22.12 -22.06
C THR A 125 2.09 -22.36 -20.55
N ILE A 126 1.19 -23.24 -20.11
CA ILE A 126 1.06 -23.68 -18.71
C ILE A 126 1.69 -25.07 -18.60
N SER A 127 2.60 -25.25 -17.65
CA SER A 127 3.22 -26.54 -17.33
C SER A 127 2.97 -26.90 -15.86
N SER A 128 2.52 -28.12 -15.59
CA SER A 128 2.26 -28.61 -14.22
C SER A 128 2.33 -30.14 -14.17
N ASP A 129 2.42 -30.71 -12.97
CA ASP A 129 2.28 -32.16 -12.77
C ASP A 129 0.82 -32.62 -12.96
N THR A 130 -0.15 -31.82 -12.50
CA THR A 130 -1.59 -32.11 -12.64
C THR A 130 -2.36 -30.89 -13.11
N LEU A 131 -3.36 -31.11 -13.95
CA LEU A 131 -4.23 -30.05 -14.46
C LEU A 131 -5.67 -30.54 -14.57
N TYR A 132 -6.60 -29.75 -14.05
CA TYR A 132 -8.03 -29.93 -14.26
C TYR A 132 -8.51 -28.97 -15.33
N PHE A 133 -9.46 -29.40 -16.14
CA PHE A 133 -10.08 -28.54 -17.16
C PHE A 133 -11.59 -28.76 -17.21
N ASP A 134 -12.35 -27.73 -16.84
CA ASP A 134 -13.80 -27.69 -16.98
C ASP A 134 -14.17 -27.06 -18.32
N ARG A 135 -14.66 -27.89 -19.25
CA ARG A 135 -15.02 -27.43 -20.61
C ARG A 135 -16.30 -26.61 -20.64
N ILE A 136 -17.19 -26.70 -19.64
CA ILE A 136 -18.40 -25.87 -19.64
C ILE A 136 -18.05 -24.44 -19.29
N LYS A 137 -17.26 -24.26 -18.22
CA LYS A 137 -16.79 -22.94 -17.78
C LYS A 137 -15.58 -22.40 -18.57
N GLN A 138 -14.93 -23.26 -19.35
CA GLN A 138 -13.66 -22.97 -20.03
C GLN A 138 -12.59 -22.48 -19.04
N GLN A 139 -12.41 -23.24 -17.96
CA GLN A 139 -11.46 -22.93 -16.88
C GLN A 139 -10.47 -24.09 -16.70
N SER A 140 -9.18 -23.78 -16.70
CA SER A 140 -8.13 -24.74 -16.30
C SER A 140 -7.54 -24.39 -14.95
N PHE A 141 -7.23 -25.39 -14.13
CA PHE A 141 -6.79 -25.21 -12.75
C PHE A 141 -5.72 -26.23 -12.37
N TYR A 142 -4.67 -25.78 -11.68
CA TYR A 142 -3.67 -26.65 -11.06
C TYR A 142 -3.50 -26.30 -9.57
N LYS A 143 -3.15 -27.32 -8.78
CA LYS A 143 -2.83 -27.19 -7.35
C LYS A 143 -1.47 -27.80 -6.96
N SER A 144 -0.80 -28.46 -7.90
CA SER A 144 0.46 -29.20 -7.71
C SER A 144 1.70 -28.34 -7.98
N GLY A 145 1.55 -27.02 -8.00
CA GLY A 145 2.57 -26.14 -8.56
C GLY A 145 2.53 -26.11 -10.08
N GLY A 146 2.77 -24.93 -10.65
CA GLY A 146 2.78 -24.76 -12.09
C GLY A 146 3.64 -23.59 -12.52
N ASN A 147 4.04 -23.64 -13.78
CA ASN A 147 4.80 -22.62 -14.47
C ASN A 147 3.97 -22.12 -15.66
N VAL A 148 3.78 -20.81 -15.76
CA VAL A 148 3.15 -20.15 -16.90
C VAL A 148 4.17 -19.27 -17.59
N VAL A 149 4.54 -19.66 -18.80
CA VAL A 149 5.42 -18.88 -19.68
C VAL A 149 4.56 -18.08 -20.65
N LYS A 150 4.80 -16.78 -20.74
CA LYS A 150 4.24 -15.91 -21.79
C LYS A 150 5.35 -15.54 -22.77
N ASP A 151 5.05 -15.59 -24.07
CA ASP A 151 6.05 -15.45 -25.15
C ASP A 151 6.93 -14.17 -25.07
N SER A 152 6.48 -13.11 -24.39
CA SER A 152 7.21 -11.83 -24.31
C SER A 152 7.25 -11.13 -22.95
N SER A 153 6.65 -11.69 -21.88
CA SER A 153 6.56 -10.97 -20.58
C SER A 153 7.16 -11.72 -19.39
N GLY A 154 7.86 -12.83 -19.62
CA GLY A 154 8.51 -13.63 -18.59
C GLY A 154 7.73 -14.89 -18.17
N THR A 155 8.18 -15.42 -17.05
CA THR A 155 7.78 -16.73 -16.49
C THR A 155 7.17 -16.52 -15.11
N ILE A 156 6.00 -17.12 -14.86
CA ILE A 156 5.30 -17.04 -13.58
C ILE A 156 5.23 -18.44 -12.97
N THR A 157 5.75 -18.61 -11.77
CA THR A 157 5.56 -19.83 -10.98
C THR A 157 4.58 -19.57 -9.84
N SER A 158 3.74 -20.55 -9.52
CA SER A 158 2.86 -20.50 -8.35
C SER A 158 2.48 -21.91 -7.89
N LYS A 159 1.99 -22.07 -6.67
CA LYS A 159 1.42 -23.34 -6.20
C LYS A 159 0.05 -23.62 -6.80
N ILE A 160 -0.78 -22.59 -6.86
CA ILE A 160 -2.15 -22.67 -7.36
C ILE A 160 -2.34 -21.65 -8.47
N GLY A 161 -2.79 -22.12 -9.63
CA GLY A 161 -3.09 -21.25 -10.76
C GLY A 161 -4.40 -21.64 -11.41
N ARG A 162 -5.18 -20.61 -11.78
CA ARG A 162 -6.37 -20.75 -12.59
C ARG A 162 -6.26 -19.88 -13.83
N TYR A 163 -6.63 -20.44 -14.97
CA TYR A 163 -6.80 -19.70 -16.21
C TYR A 163 -8.27 -19.72 -16.60
N TYR A 164 -8.84 -18.52 -16.72
CA TYR A 164 -10.18 -18.27 -17.19
C TYR A 164 -10.09 -17.91 -18.67
N MET A 165 -10.44 -18.85 -19.55
CA MET A 165 -10.19 -18.69 -21.00
C MET A 165 -11.10 -17.63 -21.64
N THR A 166 -12.33 -17.49 -21.14
CA THR A 166 -13.31 -16.51 -21.65
C THR A 166 -12.84 -15.08 -21.38
N GLU A 167 -12.36 -14.82 -20.17
CA GLU A 167 -11.83 -13.53 -19.72
C GLU A 167 -10.37 -13.32 -20.09
N LYS A 168 -9.69 -14.39 -20.55
CA LYS A 168 -8.23 -14.45 -20.78
C LYS A 168 -7.45 -13.93 -19.58
N LYS A 169 -7.87 -14.39 -18.41
CA LYS A 169 -7.36 -13.97 -17.11
C LYS A 169 -6.66 -15.13 -16.44
N PHE A 170 -5.45 -14.88 -15.95
CA PHE A 170 -4.77 -15.75 -15.00
C PHE A 170 -4.96 -15.23 -13.59
N GLN A 171 -5.14 -16.14 -12.65
CA GLN A 171 -5.17 -15.86 -11.23
C GLN A 171 -4.26 -16.86 -10.53
N PHE A 172 -3.20 -16.35 -9.92
CA PHE A 172 -2.17 -17.12 -9.23
C PHE A 172 -2.25 -16.88 -7.73
N VAL A 173 -2.09 -17.96 -6.96
CA VAL A 173 -2.25 -17.96 -5.50
C VAL A 173 -1.16 -18.82 -4.87
N ASP A 174 -0.60 -18.29 -3.79
CA ASP A 174 0.46 -18.89 -2.96
C ASP A 174 1.79 -19.09 -3.70
N ASP A 175 2.86 -18.54 -3.11
CA ASP A 175 4.23 -18.58 -3.61
C ASP A 175 4.35 -18.15 -5.08
N VAL A 176 3.78 -16.98 -5.39
CA VAL A 176 3.79 -16.46 -6.77
C VAL A 176 5.08 -15.70 -7.04
N VAL A 177 5.84 -16.19 -8.02
CA VAL A 177 7.08 -15.56 -8.47
C VAL A 177 7.00 -15.29 -9.97
N LEU A 178 7.06 -14.03 -10.37
CA LEU A 178 7.23 -13.61 -11.76
C LEU A 178 8.70 -13.26 -12.00
N THR A 179 9.28 -13.78 -13.08
CA THR A 179 10.65 -13.46 -13.52
C THR A 179 10.63 -13.08 -15.00
N GLY A 180 11.07 -11.86 -15.34
CA GLY A 180 11.14 -11.38 -16.72
C GLY A 180 11.79 -9.99 -16.82
N ASP A 181 12.52 -9.72 -17.91
CA ASP A 181 13.14 -8.43 -18.23
C ASP A 181 13.91 -7.78 -17.05
N GLY A 182 14.76 -8.57 -16.36
CA GLY A 182 15.54 -8.09 -15.21
C GLY A 182 14.71 -7.79 -13.96
N THR A 183 13.42 -8.16 -13.95
CA THR A 183 12.48 -7.95 -12.85
C THR A 183 12.06 -9.27 -12.23
N VAL A 184 12.03 -9.31 -10.89
CA VAL A 184 11.49 -10.41 -10.08
C VAL A 184 10.39 -9.88 -9.18
N VAL A 185 9.18 -10.42 -9.30
CA VAL A 185 8.04 -10.06 -8.44
C VAL A 185 7.66 -11.24 -7.57
N ASN A 186 7.62 -11.04 -6.25
CA ASN A 186 7.17 -12.01 -5.27
C ASN A 186 5.85 -11.54 -4.67
N SER A 187 4.83 -12.39 -4.66
CA SER A 187 3.51 -12.05 -4.11
C SER A 187 2.75 -13.31 -3.65
N ASN A 188 1.72 -13.11 -2.83
CA ASN A 188 0.79 -14.18 -2.48
C ASN A 188 -0.36 -14.31 -3.48
N TYR A 189 -0.74 -13.21 -4.15
CA TYR A 189 -1.86 -13.15 -5.07
C TYR A 189 -1.50 -12.28 -6.27
N PHE A 190 -1.63 -12.85 -7.46
CA PHE A 190 -1.33 -12.15 -8.70
C PHE A 190 -2.39 -12.44 -9.75
N ASP A 191 -3.04 -11.38 -10.24
CA ASP A 191 -3.98 -11.45 -11.35
C ASP A 191 -3.33 -10.84 -12.60
N PHE A 192 -3.49 -11.52 -13.73
CA PHE A 192 -2.93 -11.06 -15.00
C PHE A 192 -3.91 -11.24 -16.15
N TYR A 193 -4.14 -10.16 -16.91
CA TYR A 193 -5.00 -10.17 -18.10
C TYR A 193 -4.15 -10.23 -19.36
N GLU A 194 -4.28 -11.32 -20.11
CA GLU A 194 -3.40 -11.65 -21.23
C GLU A 194 -3.50 -10.62 -22.38
N ASP A 195 -4.73 -10.25 -22.75
CA ASP A 195 -5.06 -9.35 -23.86
C ASP A 195 -4.65 -7.90 -23.57
N THR A 196 -4.97 -7.40 -22.38
CA THR A 196 -4.75 -6.00 -22.01
C THR A 196 -3.34 -5.77 -21.47
N GLY A 197 -2.69 -6.78 -20.88
CA GLY A 197 -1.39 -6.64 -20.22
C GLY A 197 -1.50 -6.01 -18.84
N LEU A 198 -2.67 -6.06 -18.20
CA LEU A 198 -2.88 -5.53 -16.87
C LEU A 198 -2.50 -6.57 -15.81
N ALA A 199 -1.66 -6.16 -14.88
CA ALA A 199 -1.17 -6.97 -13.78
C ALA A 199 -1.58 -6.35 -12.44
N TYR A 200 -2.09 -7.18 -11.53
CA TYR A 200 -2.53 -6.76 -10.20
C TYR A 200 -1.88 -7.64 -9.13
N LEU A 201 -1.31 -6.99 -8.13
CA LEU A 201 -0.68 -7.61 -6.98
C LEU A 201 -1.55 -7.34 -5.76
N PHE A 202 -1.80 -8.38 -4.95
CA PHE A 202 -2.52 -8.22 -3.71
C PHE A 202 -1.82 -8.92 -2.55
N GLY A 203 -1.91 -8.30 -1.37
CA GLY A 203 -1.17 -8.72 -0.19
C GLY A 203 0.32 -8.33 -0.26
N PRO A 204 1.10 -8.64 0.80
CA PRO A 204 2.51 -8.30 0.88
C PRO A 204 3.27 -8.78 -0.36
N SER A 205 3.78 -7.82 -1.13
CA SER A 205 4.40 -8.06 -2.43
C SER A 205 5.73 -7.31 -2.51
N THR A 206 6.72 -7.93 -3.13
CA THR A 206 8.04 -7.35 -3.34
C THR A 206 8.42 -7.43 -4.82
N ILE A 207 8.71 -6.29 -5.43
CA ILE A 207 9.18 -6.15 -6.81
C ILE A 207 10.67 -5.78 -6.74
N THR A 208 11.52 -6.58 -7.36
CA THR A 208 12.97 -6.37 -7.40
C THR A 208 13.39 -6.15 -8.85
N THR A 209 14.12 -5.08 -9.12
CA THR A 209 14.77 -4.78 -10.41
C THR A 209 16.29 -4.68 -10.21
N GLU A 210 17.04 -4.45 -11.28
CA GLU A 210 18.50 -4.20 -11.19
C GLU A 210 18.83 -2.99 -10.29
N ASP A 211 18.00 -1.95 -10.32
CA ASP A 211 18.26 -0.67 -9.65
C ASP A 211 17.58 -0.53 -8.28
N SER A 212 16.57 -1.35 -7.96
CA SER A 212 15.69 -1.06 -6.82
C SER A 212 14.91 -2.27 -6.31
N LYS A 213 14.44 -2.16 -5.06
CA LYS A 213 13.49 -3.08 -4.44
C LYS A 213 12.27 -2.30 -3.94
N THR A 214 11.08 -2.70 -4.35
CA THR A 214 9.81 -2.06 -3.98
C THR A 214 8.95 -3.03 -3.18
N TYR A 215 8.42 -2.58 -2.04
CA TYR A 215 7.43 -3.28 -1.25
C TYR A 215 6.08 -2.56 -1.33
N CYS A 216 4.99 -3.31 -1.45
CA CYS A 216 3.61 -2.80 -1.36
C CYS A 216 2.63 -3.93 -0.99
N GLU A 217 1.43 -3.57 -0.53
CA GLU A 217 0.38 -4.56 -0.27
C GLU A 217 -0.71 -4.60 -1.35
N LYS A 218 -0.75 -3.59 -2.22
CA LYS A 218 -1.59 -3.54 -3.40
C LYS A 218 -0.81 -2.90 -4.54
N GLY A 219 -0.72 -3.58 -5.67
CA GLY A 219 0.02 -3.12 -6.84
C GLY A 219 -0.80 -3.23 -8.11
N PHE A 220 -0.59 -2.30 -9.03
CA PHE A 220 -1.08 -2.38 -10.40
C PHE A 220 0.02 -1.99 -11.36
N TYR A 221 0.09 -2.70 -12.48
CA TYR A 221 0.98 -2.37 -13.57
C TYR A 221 0.32 -2.62 -14.92
N ASP A 222 0.43 -1.63 -15.80
CA ASP A 222 0.09 -1.75 -17.20
C ASP A 222 1.38 -2.01 -18.00
N THR A 223 1.55 -3.24 -18.49
CA THR A 223 2.77 -3.63 -19.20
C THR A 223 2.93 -2.93 -20.56
N LYS A 224 1.83 -2.43 -21.16
CA LYS A 224 1.87 -1.76 -22.47
C LYS A 224 2.24 -0.28 -22.32
N ASN A 225 1.57 0.41 -21.39
CA ASN A 225 1.81 1.82 -21.12
C ASN A 225 3.01 2.07 -20.19
N LYS A 226 3.50 1.01 -19.51
CA LYS A 226 4.60 1.06 -18.54
C LYS A 226 4.35 2.02 -17.38
N THR A 227 3.10 2.04 -16.91
CA THR A 227 2.62 2.84 -15.78
C THR A 227 2.11 1.95 -14.67
N GLY A 228 2.25 2.36 -13.42
CA GLY A 228 1.72 1.59 -12.31
C GLY A 228 1.54 2.36 -11.02
N TYR A 229 0.93 1.65 -10.06
CA TYR A 229 0.66 2.14 -8.71
C TYR A 229 1.16 1.11 -7.69
N ALA A 230 1.79 1.59 -6.63
CA ALA A 230 2.01 0.85 -5.40
C ALA A 230 1.24 1.56 -4.29
N LEU A 231 0.39 0.81 -3.60
CA LEU A 231 -0.53 1.30 -2.58
C LEU A 231 -0.35 0.51 -1.29
N LYS A 232 -0.58 1.18 -0.16
CA LYS A 232 -0.55 0.64 1.21
C LYS A 232 0.85 0.16 1.63
N ASP A 233 1.38 0.82 2.65
CA ASP A 233 2.74 0.60 3.19
C ASP A 233 3.82 0.57 2.10
N SER A 234 3.70 1.45 1.10
CA SER A 234 4.57 1.41 -0.08
C SER A 234 5.94 1.98 0.22
N LYS A 235 6.97 1.19 -0.09
CA LYS A 235 8.38 1.54 0.15
C LYS A 235 9.25 1.18 -1.05
N ILE A 236 10.13 2.08 -1.46
CA ILE A 236 11.13 1.83 -2.49
C ILE A 236 12.51 1.99 -1.86
N TYR A 237 13.33 0.96 -2.02
CA TYR A 237 14.72 0.90 -1.61
C TYR A 237 15.58 1.03 -2.86
N TYR A 238 16.37 2.09 -2.91
CA TYR A 238 17.51 2.25 -3.82
C TYR A 238 18.80 2.13 -3.00
N ASP A 239 19.95 2.10 -3.68
CA ASP A 239 21.26 2.03 -3.02
C ASP A 239 21.55 3.22 -2.09
N ASP A 240 21.11 4.43 -2.49
CA ASP A 240 21.42 5.68 -1.81
C ASP A 240 20.22 6.29 -1.05
N ARG A 241 19.01 5.73 -1.20
CA ARG A 241 17.80 6.32 -0.60
C ARG A 241 16.66 5.33 -0.38
N ILE A 242 15.82 5.67 0.59
CA ILE A 242 14.55 4.99 0.88
C ILE A 242 13.41 5.97 0.67
N ILE A 243 12.38 5.58 -0.09
CA ILE A 243 11.18 6.37 -0.36
C ILE A 243 9.98 5.65 0.23
N GLU A 244 9.24 6.32 1.10
CA GLU A 244 8.01 5.82 1.72
C GLU A 244 6.83 6.72 1.37
N GLY A 245 5.63 6.15 1.24
CA GLY A 245 4.38 6.89 1.07
C GLY A 245 3.17 5.96 1.03
N ASP A 246 1.98 6.52 1.25
CA ASP A 246 0.75 5.72 1.23
C ASP A 246 0.37 5.26 -0.19
N SER A 247 0.70 6.10 -1.19
CA SER A 247 0.50 5.84 -2.62
C SER A 247 1.68 6.35 -3.44
N LEU A 248 2.24 5.47 -4.27
CA LEU A 248 3.29 5.77 -5.22
C LEU A 248 2.80 5.48 -6.63
N TYR A 249 2.98 6.44 -7.54
CA TYR A 249 2.71 6.31 -8.97
C TYR A 249 4.01 6.42 -9.74
N PHE A 250 4.13 5.65 -10.82
CA PHE A 250 5.29 5.67 -11.71
C PHE A 250 4.88 5.59 -13.18
N ASP A 251 5.61 6.33 -14.01
CA ASP A 251 5.53 6.34 -15.46
C ASP A 251 6.95 6.20 -16.02
N ASN A 252 7.27 4.98 -16.45
CA ASN A 252 8.61 4.64 -16.92
C ASN A 252 8.92 5.27 -18.29
N THR A 253 7.90 5.67 -19.07
CA THR A 253 8.11 6.33 -20.37
C THR A 253 8.57 7.77 -20.21
N LYS A 254 8.15 8.42 -19.13
CA LYS A 254 8.49 9.81 -18.81
C LYS A 254 9.60 9.94 -17.76
N SER A 255 10.10 8.82 -17.23
CA SER A 255 11.01 8.79 -16.08
C SER A 255 10.45 9.62 -14.90
N PHE A 256 9.15 9.49 -14.67
CA PHE A 256 8.37 10.28 -13.71
C PHE A 256 7.82 9.40 -12.59
N ALA A 257 7.84 9.92 -11.37
CA ALA A 257 7.16 9.32 -10.24
C ALA A 257 6.51 10.38 -9.35
N SER A 258 5.45 10.01 -8.65
CA SER A 258 4.81 10.86 -7.66
C SER A 258 4.39 10.06 -6.44
N ALA A 259 4.46 10.69 -5.26
CA ALA A 259 4.04 10.11 -3.99
C ALA A 259 2.95 10.98 -3.36
N THR A 260 2.01 10.36 -2.65
CA THR A 260 0.90 11.04 -1.96
C THR A 260 0.75 10.50 -0.54
N ASN A 261 0.59 11.44 0.40
CA ASN A 261 0.47 11.24 1.85
C ASN A 261 1.65 10.52 2.52
N ASN A 262 1.95 10.94 3.76
CA ASN A 262 2.96 10.36 4.65
C ASN A 262 4.30 10.07 3.95
N ILE A 263 4.74 11.02 3.12
CA ILE A 263 5.93 10.83 2.30
C ILE A 263 7.13 11.03 3.19
N LYS A 264 8.05 10.07 3.15
CA LYS A 264 9.35 10.18 3.80
C LYS A 264 10.42 9.66 2.87
N ILE A 265 11.36 10.51 2.53
CA ILE A 265 12.52 10.18 1.70
C ILE A 265 13.73 10.30 2.60
N THR A 266 14.48 9.22 2.74
CA THR A 266 15.71 9.17 3.55
C THR A 266 16.89 8.95 2.62
N ASP A 267 17.77 9.93 2.50
CA ASP A 267 19.06 9.83 1.80
C ASP A 267 20.11 9.29 2.79
N THR A 268 20.64 8.11 2.50
CA THR A 268 21.58 7.42 3.39
C THR A 268 23.01 7.92 3.25
N ILE A 269 23.35 8.57 2.13
CA ILE A 269 24.68 9.11 1.85
C ILE A 269 24.82 10.49 2.50
N ASN A 270 23.87 11.38 2.22
CA ASN A 270 23.91 12.76 2.69
C ASN A 270 23.24 12.96 4.06
N LYS A 271 22.75 11.88 4.69
CA LYS A 271 22.05 11.89 5.98
C LYS A 271 20.95 12.96 6.03
N SER A 272 20.12 13.00 5.00
CA SER A 272 18.99 13.93 4.90
C SER A 272 17.66 13.20 4.89
N ILE A 273 16.63 13.82 5.46
CA ILE A 273 15.26 13.31 5.48
C ILE A 273 14.35 14.40 4.91
N VAL A 274 13.55 14.04 3.91
CA VAL A 274 12.58 14.93 3.27
C VAL A 274 11.18 14.36 3.52
N THR A 275 10.28 15.17 4.06
CA THR A 275 8.91 14.77 4.42
C THR A 275 7.86 15.73 3.89
N GLY A 276 6.64 15.22 3.67
CA GLY A 276 5.49 15.99 3.18
C GLY A 276 4.34 15.10 2.74
N HIS A 277 3.33 15.67 2.10
CA HIS A 277 2.13 14.92 1.67
C HIS A 277 1.88 14.91 0.16
N TYR A 278 2.73 15.55 -0.64
CA TYR A 278 2.79 15.35 -2.09
C TYR A 278 4.20 15.60 -2.61
N ALA A 279 4.73 14.70 -3.42
CA ALA A 279 6.04 14.85 -4.05
C ALA A 279 6.02 14.34 -5.48
N GLU A 280 6.83 14.95 -6.33
CA GLU A 280 7.08 14.50 -7.68
C GLU A 280 8.57 14.45 -7.97
N VAL A 281 8.98 13.48 -8.78
CA VAL A 281 10.36 13.25 -9.18
C VAL A 281 10.43 13.05 -10.69
N PHE A 282 11.34 13.77 -11.32
CA PHE A 282 11.71 13.59 -12.72
C PHE A 282 13.17 13.13 -12.78
N ARG A 283 13.39 11.80 -12.87
CA ARG A 283 14.73 11.20 -12.83
C ARG A 283 15.65 11.76 -13.93
N ALA A 284 15.11 11.94 -15.15
CA ALA A 284 15.87 12.48 -16.28
C ALA A 284 16.36 13.93 -16.09
N LYS A 285 15.77 14.69 -15.16
CA LYS A 285 16.14 16.07 -14.85
C LYS A 285 16.85 16.20 -13.49
N ASP A 286 17.00 15.11 -12.75
CA ASP A 286 17.45 15.08 -11.34
C ASP A 286 16.74 16.16 -10.50
N SER A 287 15.41 16.22 -10.65
CA SER A 287 14.57 17.22 -10.03
C SER A 287 13.50 16.54 -9.18
N LEU A 288 13.43 16.99 -7.92
CA LEU A 288 12.43 16.60 -6.95
C LEU A 288 11.76 17.86 -6.42
N PHE A 289 10.44 17.83 -6.26
CA PHE A 289 9.79 18.77 -5.35
C PHE A 289 8.86 18.05 -4.39
N ILE A 290 8.69 18.64 -3.22
CA ILE A 290 7.77 18.19 -2.20
C ILE A 290 6.95 19.38 -1.69
N THR A 291 5.70 19.15 -1.35
CA THR A 291 4.75 20.16 -0.87
C THR A 291 3.78 19.55 0.13
N LYS A 292 2.89 20.38 0.68
CA LYS A 292 1.93 20.06 1.75
C LYS A 292 2.67 19.63 3.02
N ARG A 293 2.98 20.60 3.89
CA ARG A 293 3.80 20.43 5.10
C ARG A 293 5.20 19.90 4.77
N ALA A 294 5.85 20.48 3.75
CA ALA A 294 7.17 20.06 3.33
C ALA A 294 8.22 20.40 4.40
N LEU A 295 9.09 19.44 4.71
CA LEU A 295 10.18 19.61 5.66
C LEU A 295 11.41 18.85 5.17
N VAL A 296 12.55 19.52 5.15
CA VAL A 296 13.87 18.91 4.93
C VAL A 296 14.65 18.96 6.23
N ILE A 297 15.23 17.84 6.61
CA ILE A 297 16.09 17.67 7.77
C ILE A 297 17.46 17.24 7.24
N THR A 298 18.50 18.00 7.54
CA THR A 298 19.87 17.66 7.17
C THR A 298 20.72 17.62 8.43
N VAL A 299 21.52 16.57 8.58
CA VAL A 299 22.52 16.51 9.67
C VAL A 299 23.73 17.34 9.24
N GLN A 300 24.09 18.34 10.04
CA GLN A 300 25.33 19.11 9.91
C GLN A 300 26.13 18.97 11.20
N GLU A 301 27.38 18.53 11.09
CA GLU A 301 28.24 18.19 12.23
C GLU A 301 27.59 17.18 13.21
N LYS A 302 27.07 17.67 14.36
CA LYS A 302 26.40 16.90 15.42
C LYS A 302 24.96 17.38 15.70
N ASP A 303 24.44 18.29 14.88
CA ASP A 303 23.11 18.85 15.04
C ASP A 303 22.28 18.71 13.75
N SER A 304 20.98 18.92 13.83
CA SER A 304 20.07 18.86 12.70
C SER A 304 19.58 20.24 12.30
N VAL A 305 19.61 20.52 10.99
CA VAL A 305 19.01 21.71 10.40
C VAL A 305 17.67 21.33 9.81
N TYR A 306 16.63 22.06 10.21
CA TYR A 306 15.25 21.86 9.78
C TYR A 306 14.85 23.02 8.87
N LEU A 307 14.40 22.71 7.65
CA LEU A 307 13.95 23.67 6.66
C LEU A 307 12.52 23.34 6.24
N HIS A 308 11.60 24.25 6.48
CA HIS A 308 10.19 24.14 6.14
C HIS A 308 9.78 25.24 5.15
N ALA A 309 8.88 24.91 4.22
CA ALA A 309 8.21 25.84 3.33
C ALA A 309 6.96 25.19 2.71
N ASP A 310 6.16 25.96 1.98
CA ASP A 310 4.99 25.42 1.26
C ASP A 310 5.39 24.37 0.20
N LYS A 311 6.53 24.58 -0.45
CA LYS A 311 7.12 23.76 -1.50
C LYS A 311 8.64 23.83 -1.38
N ILE A 312 9.27 22.68 -1.34
CA ILE A 312 10.74 22.57 -1.38
C ILE A 312 11.12 21.83 -2.65
N MET A 313 12.05 22.40 -3.42
CA MET A 313 12.59 21.82 -4.63
C MET A 313 14.06 21.51 -4.43
N VAL A 314 14.46 20.28 -4.75
CA VAL A 314 15.83 19.80 -4.68
C VAL A 314 16.26 19.38 -6.08
N THR A 315 17.40 19.90 -6.53
CA THR A 315 17.93 19.69 -7.89
C THR A 315 19.44 19.51 -7.87
N GLY A 316 20.01 18.89 -8.90
CA GLY A 316 21.46 18.75 -9.06
C GLY A 316 22.00 17.46 -8.44
N LYS A 317 23.21 17.05 -8.81
CA LYS A 317 23.81 15.76 -8.41
C LYS A 317 24.01 15.64 -6.89
N PRO A 318 24.15 14.43 -6.32
CA PRO A 318 24.35 14.21 -4.88
C PRO A 318 25.43 15.11 -4.24
N GLU A 319 26.53 15.35 -4.94
CA GLU A 319 27.66 16.18 -4.47
C GLU A 319 27.49 17.69 -4.73
N ASN A 320 26.44 18.11 -5.45
CA ASN A 320 26.16 19.48 -5.86
C ASN A 320 24.66 19.81 -5.75
N ARG A 321 24.01 19.42 -4.64
CA ARG A 321 22.57 19.64 -4.47
C ARG A 321 22.28 21.12 -4.25
N ILE A 322 21.24 21.59 -4.91
CA ILE A 322 20.65 22.92 -4.72
C ILE A 322 19.25 22.73 -4.17
N THR A 323 18.99 23.30 -2.99
CA THR A 323 17.70 23.29 -2.31
C THR A 323 17.06 24.67 -2.40
N ARG A 324 15.81 24.72 -2.86
CA ARG A 324 15.04 25.96 -2.98
C ARG A 324 13.70 25.80 -2.25
N ALA A 325 13.47 26.61 -1.24
CA ALA A 325 12.27 26.60 -0.43
C ALA A 325 11.38 27.80 -0.79
N TYR A 326 10.14 27.52 -1.20
CA TYR A 326 9.13 28.47 -1.68
C TYR A 326 7.77 28.07 -1.12
N TYR A 327 6.94 28.86 -0.47
CA TYR A 327 7.13 30.15 0.13
C TYR A 327 7.04 30.00 1.65
N ASN A 328 7.08 31.10 2.38
CA ASN A 328 7.07 31.11 3.86
C ASN A 328 8.19 30.23 4.44
N ALA A 329 9.39 30.36 3.89
CA ALA A 329 10.51 29.53 4.25
C ALA A 329 10.98 29.84 5.68
N LYS A 330 11.09 28.79 6.49
CA LYS A 330 11.56 28.85 7.88
C LYS A 330 12.69 27.87 8.08
N LEU A 331 13.70 28.29 8.80
CA LEU A 331 14.84 27.47 9.19
C LEU A 331 14.91 27.41 10.71
N PHE A 332 15.20 26.23 11.24
CA PHE A 332 15.45 26.01 12.65
C PHE A 332 16.66 25.09 12.86
N LYS A 333 17.56 25.53 13.72
CA LYS A 333 18.69 24.82 14.33
C LYS A 333 18.78 25.35 15.77
N LYS A 334 19.38 24.60 16.69
CA LYS A 334 19.39 24.95 18.13
C LYS A 334 19.84 26.40 18.43
N ASP A 335 20.82 26.88 17.68
CA ASP A 335 21.46 28.19 17.83
C ASP A 335 21.06 29.21 16.75
N ILE A 336 20.37 28.78 15.70
CA ILE A 336 19.97 29.62 14.56
C ILE A 336 18.53 29.35 14.16
N SER A 337 17.75 30.42 14.05
CA SER A 337 16.42 30.38 13.47
C SER A 337 16.33 31.41 12.35
N ALA A 338 15.52 31.18 11.34
CA ALA A 338 15.32 32.19 10.30
C ALA A 338 13.94 32.09 9.63
N LYS A 339 13.52 33.20 9.01
CA LYS A 339 12.28 33.31 8.24
C LYS A 339 12.46 34.25 7.05
N ALA A 340 11.96 33.84 5.89
CA ALA A 340 11.99 34.62 4.64
C ALA A 340 10.87 34.18 3.68
N ASP A 341 10.63 34.92 2.60
CA ASP A 341 9.74 34.48 1.54
C ASP A 341 10.30 33.23 0.86
N SER A 342 11.63 33.16 0.69
CA SER A 342 12.30 32.02 0.08
C SER A 342 13.70 31.82 0.64
N ILE A 343 14.16 30.56 0.65
CA ILE A 343 15.53 30.20 0.99
C ILE A 343 16.14 29.44 -0.19
N HIS A 344 17.35 29.84 -0.58
CA HIS A 344 18.17 29.16 -1.59
C HIS A 344 19.45 28.66 -0.93
N ALA A 345 19.66 27.35 -0.91
CA ALA A 345 20.87 26.75 -0.36
C ALA A 345 21.62 25.98 -1.44
N ASP A 346 22.90 26.31 -1.62
CA ASP A 346 23.82 25.65 -2.54
C ASP A 346 24.91 24.93 -1.74
N GLN A 347 24.88 23.59 -1.81
CA GLN A 347 25.78 22.74 -1.02
C GLN A 347 27.25 22.86 -1.44
N ASN A 348 27.51 23.09 -2.73
CA ASN A 348 28.86 23.16 -3.27
C ASN A 348 29.58 24.44 -2.80
N THR A 349 28.87 25.56 -2.85
CA THR A 349 29.39 26.86 -2.40
C THR A 349 29.29 27.05 -0.89
N GLY A 350 28.40 26.31 -0.21
CA GLY A 350 28.09 26.48 1.21
C GLY A 350 27.25 27.72 1.52
N ILE A 351 26.65 28.35 0.50
CA ILE A 351 25.87 29.59 0.65
C ILE A 351 24.39 29.27 0.84
N THR A 352 23.80 29.84 1.89
CA THR A 352 22.35 29.87 2.12
C THR A 352 21.86 31.31 2.07
N GLU A 353 21.02 31.63 1.08
CA GLU A 353 20.45 32.95 0.85
C GLU A 353 19.02 33.00 1.35
N LEU A 354 18.72 33.99 2.19
CA LEU A 354 17.37 34.32 2.65
C LEU A 354 16.89 35.52 1.84
N ILE A 355 15.79 35.34 1.10
CA ILE A 355 15.36 36.26 0.06
C ILE A 355 13.89 36.61 0.28
N ASN A 356 13.57 37.90 0.21
CA ASN A 356 12.20 38.36 0.03
C ASN A 356 11.96 38.81 -1.41
N LEU A 357 10.73 38.63 -1.90
CA LEU A 357 10.38 38.84 -3.29
C LEU A 357 9.61 40.15 -3.44
N ASP A 358 10.30 41.24 -3.79
CA ASP A 358 9.73 42.59 -3.89
C ASP A 358 8.47 42.69 -4.75
N ARG A 359 8.32 41.80 -5.74
CA ARG A 359 7.14 41.73 -6.63
C ARG A 359 5.84 41.32 -5.93
N PHE A 360 5.89 40.74 -4.74
CA PHE A 360 4.71 40.32 -3.99
C PHE A 360 4.43 41.31 -2.85
N ALA A 361 3.15 41.57 -2.61
CA ALA A 361 2.70 42.32 -1.45
C ALA A 361 2.76 41.42 -0.20
N PRO A 362 2.97 41.98 1.02
CA PRO A 362 2.93 41.19 2.26
C PRO A 362 1.58 40.52 2.56
N THR A 363 0.51 40.91 1.84
CA THR A 363 -0.81 40.29 1.91
C THR A 363 -0.98 39.11 0.95
N ASP A 364 -0.05 38.90 0.01
CA ASP A 364 -0.11 37.80 -0.93
C ASP A 364 0.15 36.46 -0.23
N ALA A 365 -0.52 35.41 -0.69
CA ALA A 365 -0.37 34.06 -0.13
C ALA A 365 1.06 33.51 -0.21
N PHE A 366 1.90 34.10 -1.06
CA PHE A 366 3.27 33.66 -1.35
C PHE A 366 4.34 34.57 -0.72
N SER A 367 3.96 35.46 0.19
CA SER A 367 4.90 36.31 0.93
C SER A 367 4.70 36.17 2.43
N THR A 368 5.80 36.31 3.16
CA THR A 368 5.83 36.58 4.58
C THR A 368 5.10 37.88 4.90
N LYS A 369 4.26 37.84 5.94
CA LYS A 369 3.44 38.99 6.36
C LYS A 369 4.29 40.18 6.83
N ARG A 370 5.48 39.92 7.35
CA ARG A 370 6.43 40.92 7.88
C ARG A 370 7.76 40.79 7.16
N ARG A 371 8.18 41.90 6.54
CA ARG A 371 9.45 42.05 5.80
C ARG A 371 10.39 42.97 6.59
N PRO A 372 11.72 42.80 6.49
CA PRO A 372 12.49 41.99 5.52
C PRO A 372 12.80 40.55 6.02
N PRO A 373 13.65 39.74 5.34
CA PRO A 373 14.15 38.49 5.89
C PRO A 373 14.77 38.70 7.28
N ILE A 374 14.70 37.66 8.10
CA ILE A 374 15.13 37.71 9.49
C ILE A 374 15.86 36.43 9.89
N LEU A 375 16.95 36.62 10.63
CA LEU A 375 17.75 35.56 11.21
C LEU A 375 17.98 35.87 12.69
N TRP A 376 17.79 34.87 13.55
CA TRP A 376 18.12 34.92 14.96
C TRP A 376 19.31 34.02 15.23
N ASN A 377 20.32 34.54 15.92
CA ASN A 377 21.38 33.73 16.51
C ASN A 377 21.37 33.99 18.02
N ASN A 378 20.97 32.98 18.80
CA ASN A 378 20.71 33.12 20.24
C ASN A 378 19.80 34.32 20.54
N ALA A 379 20.23 35.32 21.33
CA ALA A 379 19.41 36.48 21.68
C ALA A 379 19.43 37.61 20.63
N ASN A 380 20.24 37.46 19.57
CA ASN A 380 20.48 38.52 18.59
C ASN A 380 19.60 38.33 17.35
N GLN A 381 18.77 39.33 17.06
CA GLN A 381 17.95 39.40 15.86
C GLN A 381 18.67 40.21 14.78
N MET A 382 18.71 39.70 13.56
CA MET A 382 19.34 40.34 12.40
C MET A 382 18.39 40.39 11.20
N THR A 383 18.30 41.56 10.58
CA THR A 383 17.42 41.80 9.42
C THR A 383 18.14 42.62 8.36
N GLY A 384 17.71 42.48 7.11
CA GLY A 384 18.11 43.33 5.97
C GLY A 384 17.54 42.77 4.67
N ASP A 385 17.73 43.46 3.55
CA ASP A 385 17.00 43.13 2.31
C ASP A 385 17.29 41.70 1.82
N THR A 386 18.55 41.27 1.93
CA THR A 386 18.99 39.89 1.69
C THR A 386 20.02 39.48 2.75
N ILE A 387 19.93 38.25 3.23
CA ILE A 387 20.89 37.69 4.20
C ILE A 387 21.54 36.46 3.59
N HIS A 388 22.87 36.41 3.57
CA HIS A 388 23.64 35.23 3.17
C HIS A 388 24.33 34.65 4.40
N LEU A 389 24.04 33.39 4.68
CA LEU A 389 24.79 32.57 5.63
C LEU A 389 25.77 31.71 4.84
N ILE A 390 27.05 31.77 5.21
CA ILE A 390 28.14 31.12 4.49
C ILE A 390 28.75 30.07 5.42
N SER A 391 28.70 28.81 4.99
CA SER A 391 29.32 27.68 5.65
C SER A 391 30.53 27.19 4.86
N ASN A 392 31.50 26.62 5.56
CA ASN A 392 32.60 25.93 4.93
C ASN A 392 32.13 24.56 4.42
N SER A 393 32.16 24.33 3.11
CA SER A 393 31.67 23.08 2.50
C SER A 393 32.45 21.83 2.90
N LYS A 394 33.62 21.95 3.53
CA LYS A 394 34.41 20.81 4.03
C LYS A 394 34.19 20.53 5.50
N THR A 395 34.13 21.57 6.33
CA THR A 395 33.99 21.40 7.79
C THR A 395 32.56 21.52 8.27
N GLU A 396 31.62 21.92 7.41
CA GLU A 396 30.20 22.23 7.68
C GLU A 396 29.94 23.37 8.69
N LYS A 397 30.99 23.82 9.38
CA LYS A 397 31.00 25.02 10.23
C LYS A 397 30.58 26.29 9.51
N LEU A 398 29.90 27.16 10.24
CA LEU A 398 29.60 28.53 9.82
C LEU A 398 30.90 29.34 9.76
N ASP A 399 31.07 30.07 8.67
CA ASP A 399 32.21 30.97 8.46
C ASP A 399 31.76 32.41 8.68
N SER A 400 30.77 32.85 7.89
CA SER A 400 30.36 34.24 7.90
C SER A 400 28.89 34.47 7.59
N LEU A 401 28.39 35.60 8.08
CA LEU A 401 27.07 36.15 7.78
C LEU A 401 27.25 37.45 7.00
N ARG A 402 26.48 37.64 5.92
CA ARG A 402 26.45 38.91 5.19
C ARG A 402 25.02 39.39 5.07
N VAL A 403 24.77 40.62 5.49
CA VAL A 403 23.47 41.28 5.30
C VAL A 403 23.66 42.46 4.36
N PHE A 404 22.83 42.49 3.32
CA PHE A 404 22.87 43.50 2.27
C PHE A 404 21.72 44.47 2.44
N ASN A 405 22.05 45.76 2.54
CA ASN A 405 21.12 46.89 2.68
C ASN A 405 20.24 46.81 3.94
N ASN A 406 19.97 47.96 4.54
CA ASN A 406 19.11 48.10 5.71
C ASN A 406 19.45 47.10 6.84
N ALA A 407 20.75 46.85 7.04
CA ALA A 407 21.22 45.86 7.99
C ALA A 407 20.94 46.36 9.41
N PHE A 408 20.17 45.58 10.16
CA PHE A 408 19.74 45.91 11.51
C PHE A 408 20.06 44.75 12.44
N ILE A 409 20.64 45.06 13.60
CA ILE A 409 20.81 44.12 14.71
C ILE A 409 20.05 44.65 15.92
N ILE A 410 19.27 43.78 16.55
CA ILE A 410 18.57 44.07 17.80
C ILE A 410 18.90 42.97 18.80
N SER A 411 19.27 43.35 20.02
CA SER A 411 19.34 42.44 21.16
C SER A 411 18.60 43.05 22.35
N LYS A 412 17.84 42.22 23.06
CA LYS A 412 17.09 42.66 24.25
C LYS A 412 18.04 42.80 25.43
N ASP A 413 17.98 43.92 26.14
CA ASP A 413 18.66 44.08 27.42
C ASP A 413 17.99 43.16 28.46
N THR A 414 18.76 42.29 29.09
CA THR A 414 18.22 41.25 29.99
C THR A 414 17.71 41.80 31.31
N ILE A 415 18.13 43.02 31.68
CA ILE A 415 17.77 43.67 32.94
C ILE A 415 16.60 44.65 32.77
N SER A 416 16.52 45.34 31.62
CA SER A 416 15.40 46.25 31.33
C SER A 416 14.17 45.50 30.84
N GLU A 417 12.98 45.90 31.31
CA GLU A 417 11.73 45.29 30.87
C GLU A 417 11.50 45.46 29.35
N ASN A 418 11.81 46.66 28.83
CA ASN A 418 11.64 47.07 27.41
C ASN A 418 12.90 47.75 26.82
N GLY A 419 14.09 47.38 27.28
CA GLY A 419 15.35 47.91 26.76
C GLY A 419 15.89 47.07 25.61
N TYR A 420 16.40 47.72 24.55
CA TYR A 420 16.93 47.05 23.37
C TYR A 420 18.19 47.76 22.87
N ASN A 421 19.28 47.00 22.78
CA ASN A 421 20.47 47.41 22.07
C ASN A 421 20.22 47.27 20.57
N GLN A 422 20.55 48.31 19.81
CA GLN A 422 20.16 48.42 18.42
C GLN A 422 21.31 48.98 17.61
N ILE A 423 21.55 48.39 16.45
CA ILE A 423 22.47 48.96 15.47
C ILE A 423 21.88 48.84 14.08
N PHE A 424 21.98 49.93 13.34
CA PHE A 424 21.58 50.03 11.95
C PHE A 424 22.78 50.44 11.09
N GLY A 425 22.85 49.97 9.85
CA GLY A 425 23.75 50.46 8.82
C GLY A 425 23.39 49.92 7.44
N ILE A 426 24.22 50.20 6.43
CA ILE A 426 23.93 49.73 5.06
C ILE A 426 24.34 48.27 4.86
N THR A 427 25.49 47.83 5.36
CA THR A 427 25.90 46.42 5.25
C THR A 427 26.45 45.88 6.55
N LEU A 428 26.29 44.58 6.76
CA LEU A 428 26.80 43.86 7.93
C LEU A 428 27.60 42.66 7.48
N VAL A 429 28.78 42.48 8.09
CA VAL A 429 29.58 41.26 8.00
C VAL A 429 29.74 40.69 9.39
N GLY A 430 29.24 39.48 9.62
CA GLY A 430 29.41 38.70 10.83
C GLY A 430 30.40 37.56 10.61
N LEU A 431 31.24 37.26 11.60
CA LEU A 431 32.16 36.14 11.60
C LEU A 431 31.82 35.21 12.77
N PHE A 432 31.78 33.91 12.50
CA PHE A 432 31.50 32.89 13.51
C PHE A 432 32.80 32.32 14.08
N ASN A 433 32.75 31.85 15.32
CA ASN A 433 33.84 31.11 15.95
C ASN A 433 33.75 29.60 15.64
N ASP A 434 34.72 28.84 16.14
CA ASP A 434 34.78 27.37 15.99
C ASP A 434 33.60 26.61 16.63
N ALA A 435 32.83 27.27 17.51
CA ALA A 435 31.63 26.74 18.15
C ALA A 435 30.33 27.17 17.43
N ASN A 436 30.43 27.76 16.23
CA ASN A 436 29.32 28.28 15.43
C ASN A 436 28.56 29.44 16.11
N GLU A 437 29.20 30.16 17.03
CA GLU A 437 28.65 31.35 17.68
C GLU A 437 29.18 32.61 16.99
N LEU A 438 28.33 33.63 16.84
CA LEU A 438 28.73 34.91 16.27
C LEU A 438 29.78 35.58 17.18
N ARG A 439 30.98 35.83 16.65
CA ARG A 439 32.13 36.38 17.40
C ARG A 439 32.40 37.83 17.08
N GLU A 440 32.37 38.19 15.81
CA GLU A 440 32.64 39.55 15.35
C GLU A 440 31.54 40.01 14.42
N VAL A 441 31.11 41.25 14.58
CA VAL A 441 30.17 41.91 13.67
C VAL A 441 30.75 43.25 13.27
N LYS A 442 30.74 43.53 11.97
CA LYS A 442 31.10 44.82 11.41
C LYS A 442 29.96 45.38 10.57
N ILE A 443 29.40 46.49 11.02
CA ILE A 443 28.35 47.24 10.33
C ILE A 443 28.99 48.46 9.67
N ASN A 444 28.78 48.63 8.37
CA ASN A 444 29.46 49.63 7.55
C ASN A 444 28.48 50.60 6.90
N LYS A 445 28.97 51.85 6.73
CA LYS A 445 28.30 53.00 6.11
C LYS A 445 27.09 53.47 6.89
N ASN A 446 27.13 54.74 7.33
CA ASN A 446 26.06 55.42 8.05
C ASN A 446 25.53 54.59 9.22
N ALA A 447 26.44 54.10 10.06
CA ALA A 447 26.08 53.27 11.18
C ALA A 447 25.46 54.13 12.28
N GLU A 448 24.30 53.72 12.78
CA GLU A 448 23.62 54.35 13.92
C GLU A 448 23.45 53.29 15.02
N SER A 449 23.63 53.67 16.28
CA SER A 449 23.47 52.74 17.40
C SER A 449 22.77 53.36 18.60
N ILE A 450 22.08 52.52 19.34
CA ILE A 450 21.51 52.79 20.67
C ILE A 450 21.95 51.65 21.60
N PHE A 451 22.61 51.99 22.71
CA PHE A 451 23.13 51.04 23.69
C PHE A 451 22.74 51.44 25.11
N TYR A 452 22.23 50.48 25.87
CA TYR A 452 21.95 50.64 27.29
C TYR A 452 23.26 50.43 28.08
N THR A 453 23.77 51.48 28.69
CA THR A 453 25.06 51.48 29.41
C THR A 453 24.84 51.33 30.91
N ARG A 454 25.49 50.35 31.53
CA ARG A 454 25.38 50.05 32.96
C ARG A 454 26.71 50.18 33.69
N ASP A 455 26.66 50.38 35.00
CA ASP A 455 27.84 50.42 35.87
C ASP A 455 28.26 49.02 36.36
N GLU A 456 29.28 48.96 37.21
CA GLU A 456 29.78 47.71 37.80
C GLU A 456 28.73 46.97 38.66
N ASN A 457 27.73 47.69 39.19
CA ASN A 457 26.64 47.13 39.98
C ASN A 457 25.42 46.76 39.11
N GLN A 458 25.55 46.82 37.78
CA GLN A 458 24.45 46.62 36.82
C GLN A 458 23.35 47.69 36.88
N GLU A 459 23.61 48.85 37.48
CA GLU A 459 22.68 49.98 37.47
C GLU A 459 22.76 50.73 36.14
N LEU A 460 21.62 51.15 35.59
CA LEU A 460 21.57 51.86 34.31
C LEU A 460 22.13 53.28 34.47
N ILE A 461 23.26 53.56 33.81
CA ILE A 461 23.88 54.89 33.78
C ILE A 461 23.15 55.77 32.76
N GLY A 462 22.79 55.19 31.61
CA GLY A 462 22.11 55.90 30.55
C GLY A 462 22.06 55.13 29.24
N ILE A 463 21.52 55.78 28.21
CA ILE A 463 21.40 55.26 26.85
C ILE A 463 22.37 56.03 25.95
N ASP A 464 23.39 55.34 25.41
CA ASP A 464 24.34 55.87 24.43
C ASP A 464 23.70 55.82 23.04
N LYS A 465 23.57 56.98 22.40
CA LYS A 465 23.07 57.12 21.02
C LYS A 465 24.14 57.76 20.17
N ALA A 466 24.50 57.12 19.05
CA ALA A 466 25.64 57.56 18.25
C ALA A 466 25.49 57.29 16.76
N LYS A 467 26.23 58.08 15.97
CA LYS A 467 26.39 57.94 14.53
C LYS A 467 27.87 57.86 14.14
N SER A 468 28.21 56.90 13.31
CA SER A 468 29.58 56.68 12.85
C SER A 468 29.63 56.17 11.41
N GLY A 469 30.81 56.23 10.78
CA GLY A 469 31.02 55.62 9.48
C GLY A 469 30.91 54.09 9.51
N SER A 470 31.34 53.46 10.61
CA SER A 470 31.17 52.03 10.85
C SER A 470 31.22 51.69 12.34
N ILE A 471 30.67 50.53 12.70
CA ILE A 471 30.69 49.97 14.05
C ILE A 471 31.25 48.55 13.97
N LYS A 472 32.19 48.24 14.87
CA LYS A 472 32.69 46.89 15.10
C LYS A 472 32.27 46.44 16.49
N MET A 473 31.77 45.22 16.59
CA MET A 473 31.43 44.57 17.84
C MET A 473 32.12 43.24 17.96
N LEU A 474 32.51 42.90 19.18
CA LEU A 474 32.95 41.58 19.57
C LEU A 474 31.95 41.00 20.58
N PHE A 475 31.58 39.75 20.37
CA PHE A 475 30.63 39.02 21.21
C PHE A 475 31.33 37.88 21.93
N ALA A 476 30.95 37.65 23.19
CA ALA A 476 31.37 36.50 23.99
C ALA A 476 30.15 35.98 24.76
N ASN A 477 29.91 34.66 24.74
CA ASN A 477 28.74 34.03 25.38
C ASN A 477 27.38 34.64 24.96
N SER A 478 27.25 35.09 23.70
CA SER A 478 26.10 35.81 23.15
C SER A 478 25.88 37.25 23.65
N ASP A 479 26.72 37.74 24.56
CA ASP A 479 26.73 39.12 25.03
C ASP A 479 27.80 39.95 24.33
N ILE A 480 27.65 41.28 24.35
CA ILE A 480 28.60 42.21 23.73
C ILE A 480 29.78 42.41 24.68
N GLU A 481 30.96 41.98 24.26
CA GLU A 481 32.22 42.12 24.98
C GLU A 481 32.89 43.46 24.67
N GLU A 482 32.95 43.82 23.38
CA GLU A 482 33.56 45.07 22.92
C GLU A 482 32.66 45.76 21.90
N TYR A 483 32.54 47.08 22.03
CA TYR A 483 31.84 47.94 21.09
C TYR A 483 32.75 49.11 20.68
N THR A 484 33.12 49.14 19.40
CA THR A 484 34.06 50.11 18.85
C THR A 484 33.44 50.87 17.67
N ARG A 485 33.39 52.20 17.81
CA ARG A 485 32.96 53.13 16.76
C ARG A 485 34.16 53.58 15.93
N LEU A 486 34.03 53.55 14.61
CA LEU A 486 35.05 54.00 13.67
C LEU A 486 34.51 55.15 12.82
N ASN A 487 35.32 56.19 12.64
CA ASN A 487 34.94 57.44 11.96
C ASN A 487 33.68 58.05 12.60
N THR A 488 33.72 58.25 13.91
CA THR A 488 32.63 58.81 14.70
C THR A 488 32.32 60.23 14.27
N VAL A 489 31.04 60.53 14.06
CA VAL A 489 30.55 61.86 13.70
C VAL A 489 29.86 62.51 14.90
N ASP A 490 29.08 61.73 15.65
CA ASP A 490 28.28 62.21 16.77
C ASP A 490 28.01 61.06 17.77
N GLY A 491 27.95 61.37 19.07
CA GLY A 491 27.73 60.40 20.14
C GLY A 491 27.35 61.10 21.45
N THR A 492 26.19 60.75 22.00
CA THR A 492 25.67 61.35 23.25
C THR A 492 25.17 60.25 24.18
N LEU A 493 25.66 60.25 25.42
CA LEU A 493 25.14 59.44 26.51
C LEU A 493 24.05 60.23 27.23
N PHE A 494 22.82 59.74 27.15
CA PHE A 494 21.68 60.36 27.80
C PHE A 494 21.35 59.63 29.11
N PRO A 495 21.32 60.31 30.26
CA PRO A 495 20.79 59.73 31.49
C PRO A 495 19.33 59.30 31.29
N GLU A 496 18.89 58.23 31.97
CA GLU A 496 17.54 57.67 31.82
C GLU A 496 16.42 58.73 31.98
N LYS A 497 16.61 59.69 32.89
CA LYS A 497 15.65 60.77 33.17
C LYS A 497 15.46 61.77 32.03
N ASP A 498 16.47 61.94 31.19
CA ASP A 498 16.49 62.94 30.11
C ASP A 498 16.02 62.35 28.78
N TYR A 499 15.79 61.03 28.76
CA TYR A 499 15.49 60.30 27.55
C TYR A 499 13.99 60.30 27.24
N GLN A 500 13.62 60.64 26.00
CA GLN A 500 12.24 60.60 25.56
C GLN A 500 11.89 59.21 25.01
N GLU A 501 10.69 58.71 25.29
CA GLU A 501 10.25 57.38 24.86
C GLU A 501 10.38 57.15 23.34
N LYS A 502 10.13 58.21 22.56
CA LYS A 502 10.25 58.20 21.08
C LYS A 502 11.67 57.99 20.58
N ASP A 503 12.68 58.29 21.41
CA ASP A 503 14.08 58.23 21.00
C ASP A 503 14.68 56.85 21.22
N LYS A 504 13.97 55.95 21.94
CA LYS A 504 14.46 54.62 22.40
C LYS A 504 14.71 53.66 21.27
N PHE A 505 14.18 53.98 20.09
CA PHE A 505 14.21 53.11 18.93
C PHE A 505 14.79 53.87 17.73
N LEU A 506 15.72 53.22 17.02
CA LEU A 506 16.16 53.70 15.72
C LEU A 506 15.02 53.55 14.71
N LYS A 507 15.04 54.39 13.67
CA LYS A 507 14.07 54.27 12.57
C LYS A 507 14.21 52.89 11.92
N GLY A 508 13.09 52.17 11.81
CA GLY A 508 13.08 50.81 11.26
C GLY A 508 13.23 49.70 12.31
N PHE A 509 13.27 50.05 13.61
CA PHE A 509 13.17 49.07 14.69
C PHE A 509 11.93 48.20 14.55
N ASP A 510 12.13 46.89 14.55
CA ASP A 510 11.06 45.89 14.54
C ASP A 510 11.52 44.65 15.31
N TRP A 511 11.04 44.46 16.54
CA TRP A 511 11.35 43.27 17.34
C TRP A 511 10.33 42.17 17.03
N ARG A 512 10.81 41.01 16.57
CA ARG A 512 9.99 39.94 15.94
C ARG A 512 10.10 38.60 16.65
N GLU A 513 10.36 38.60 17.96
CA GLU A 513 10.49 37.36 18.75
C GLU A 513 9.25 36.47 18.68
N ASP A 514 8.07 37.04 18.42
CA ASP A 514 6.80 36.32 18.25
C ASP A 514 6.77 35.40 17.00
N GLU A 515 7.61 35.68 16.00
CA GLU A 515 7.73 34.91 14.76
C GLU A 515 8.85 33.86 14.80
N ARG A 516 9.68 33.88 15.85
CA ARG A 516 10.87 33.05 15.95
C ARG A 516 10.51 31.58 16.14
N PRO A 517 10.96 30.67 15.25
CA PRO A 517 10.86 29.24 15.50
C PRO A 517 11.80 28.83 16.65
N LEU A 518 11.24 28.26 17.73
CA LEU A 518 12.00 27.76 18.88
C LEU A 518 12.04 26.23 18.93
N SER A 519 11.26 25.58 18.08
CA SER A 519 11.14 24.14 17.95
C SER A 519 10.78 23.75 16.52
N VAL A 520 10.83 22.45 16.22
CA VAL A 520 10.39 21.90 14.93
C VAL A 520 8.90 22.13 14.71
N ASP A 521 8.09 22.07 15.77
CA ASP A 521 6.64 22.29 15.68
C ASP A 521 6.29 23.74 15.30
N ASP A 522 7.10 24.71 15.76
CA ASP A 522 6.89 26.13 15.44
C ASP A 522 7.05 26.44 13.95
N LEU A 523 7.79 25.61 13.21
CA LEU A 523 7.91 25.74 11.76
C LEU A 523 6.54 25.69 11.07
N PHE A 524 5.60 24.91 11.62
CA PHE A 524 4.28 24.68 11.04
C PHE A 524 3.17 25.50 11.70
N LYS A 525 3.47 26.39 12.65
CA LYS A 525 2.47 27.12 13.45
C LYS A 525 1.52 28.00 12.61
N GLU A 526 1.98 28.44 11.46
CA GLU A 526 1.20 29.28 10.52
C GLU A 526 0.53 28.47 9.41
N ASP A 527 0.80 27.16 9.33
CA ASP A 527 0.27 26.30 8.30
C ASP A 527 -1.22 26.06 8.54
N LYS A 528 -1.98 25.99 7.44
CA LYS A 528 -3.36 25.54 7.52
C LYS A 528 -3.38 24.06 7.94
N PRO A 529 -4.36 23.63 8.76
CA PRO A 529 -4.60 22.21 8.99
C PRO A 529 -4.68 21.47 7.66
N PHE A 530 -3.97 20.36 7.56
CA PHE A 530 -3.91 19.56 6.33
C PHE A 530 -4.64 18.24 6.54
N GLU A 531 -5.67 18.01 5.75
CA GLU A 531 -6.38 16.73 5.69
C GLU A 531 -5.73 15.82 4.64
N LEU A 532 -5.47 14.57 5.03
CA LEU A 532 -4.89 13.58 4.12
C LEU A 532 -5.82 13.37 2.92
N THR A 533 -5.22 13.34 1.73
CA THR A 533 -5.99 13.10 0.51
C THR A 533 -6.54 11.68 0.55
N VAL A 534 -7.85 11.50 0.32
CA VAL A 534 -8.45 10.16 0.24
C VAL A 534 -7.87 9.43 -0.96
N ILE A 535 -7.08 8.40 -0.71
CA ILE A 535 -6.47 7.58 -1.75
C ILE A 535 -7.54 6.67 -2.33
N LYS A 536 -7.96 6.95 -3.57
CA LYS A 536 -8.79 6.04 -4.34
C LYS A 536 -7.88 4.93 -4.87
N GLY A 537 -8.10 3.72 -4.39
CA GLY A 537 -7.23 2.58 -4.66
C GLY A 537 -7.84 1.54 -5.58
N LEU A 538 -7.05 0.49 -5.81
CA LEU A 538 -7.50 -0.76 -6.42
C LEU A 538 -8.53 -1.44 -5.51
N GLU A 539 -9.52 -2.07 -6.14
CA GLU A 539 -10.47 -2.95 -5.44
C GLU A 539 -9.72 -4.02 -4.63
N ASP A 540 -10.39 -4.55 -3.60
CA ASP A 540 -9.81 -5.65 -2.82
C ASP A 540 -9.70 -6.92 -3.68
N TYR A 541 -8.75 -7.78 -3.30
CA TYR A 541 -8.61 -9.09 -3.92
C TYR A 541 -9.91 -9.87 -3.84
N VAL A 542 -10.37 -10.36 -5.00
CA VAL A 542 -11.49 -11.30 -5.09
C VAL A 542 -10.92 -12.72 -5.13
N PRO A 543 -11.11 -13.53 -4.07
CA PRO A 543 -10.61 -14.90 -4.04
C PRO A 543 -11.12 -15.73 -5.20
N GLN A 544 -10.29 -16.69 -5.65
CA GLN A 544 -10.71 -17.74 -6.56
C GLN A 544 -11.99 -18.41 -6.04
N GLU A 545 -12.96 -18.60 -6.93
CA GLU A 545 -14.12 -19.45 -6.63
C GLU A 545 -13.67 -20.88 -6.36
N ASN A 546 -14.42 -21.67 -5.60
CA ASN A 546 -14.10 -23.09 -5.46
C ASN A 546 -14.09 -23.75 -6.84
N PHE A 547 -13.00 -24.46 -7.19
CA PHE A 547 -12.93 -25.13 -8.49
C PHE A 547 -14.01 -26.23 -8.60
N PHE A 548 -14.19 -27.01 -7.53
CA PHE A 548 -15.27 -27.97 -7.38
C PHE A 548 -16.47 -27.30 -6.68
N ASP A 549 -17.16 -26.46 -7.43
CA ASP A 549 -18.38 -25.80 -6.97
C ASP A 549 -19.63 -26.70 -7.11
N GLU A 550 -20.77 -26.21 -6.63
CA GLU A 550 -22.02 -26.98 -6.61
C GLU A 550 -22.44 -27.45 -8.01
N GLU A 551 -22.30 -26.58 -9.03
CA GLU A 551 -22.64 -26.93 -10.42
C GLU A 551 -21.73 -28.05 -10.98
N LEU A 552 -20.42 -28.00 -10.73
CA LEU A 552 -19.51 -29.08 -11.13
C LEU A 552 -19.81 -30.37 -10.37
N LEU A 553 -20.06 -30.29 -9.06
CA LEU A 553 -20.38 -31.45 -8.23
C LEU A 553 -21.69 -32.12 -8.66
N GLU A 554 -22.73 -31.36 -8.99
CA GLU A 554 -23.97 -31.89 -9.55
C GLU A 554 -23.73 -32.62 -10.87
N ARG A 555 -22.93 -32.04 -11.77
CA ARG A 555 -22.55 -32.69 -13.03
C ARG A 555 -21.75 -33.98 -12.80
N LEU A 556 -20.88 -34.00 -11.80
CA LEU A 556 -20.10 -35.18 -11.42
C LEU A 556 -20.99 -36.28 -10.82
N ASN A 557 -22.01 -35.93 -10.03
CA ASN A 557 -22.99 -36.89 -9.51
C ASN A 557 -23.87 -37.50 -10.62
N LEU A 558 -24.12 -36.74 -11.70
CA LEU A 558 -24.85 -37.22 -12.86
C LEU A 558 -24.02 -38.14 -13.77
N SER A 559 -22.69 -37.99 -13.79
CA SER A 559 -21.84 -39.06 -14.29
C SER A 559 -21.87 -40.19 -13.28
N LYS A 560 -22.16 -41.43 -13.69
CA LYS A 560 -22.04 -42.62 -12.84
C LYS A 560 -20.56 -42.95 -12.53
N MET A 561 -19.78 -41.94 -12.18
CA MET A 561 -18.38 -42.07 -11.80
C MET A 561 -18.32 -42.96 -10.57
N HIS A 562 -17.63 -44.09 -10.68
CA HIS A 562 -17.18 -44.81 -9.50
C HIS A 562 -16.40 -43.82 -8.61
N ILE A 563 -16.72 -43.86 -7.32
CA ILE A 563 -16.32 -42.96 -6.24
C ILE A 563 -14.78 -42.80 -6.09
N ASP A 564 -13.97 -43.52 -6.85
CA ASP A 564 -12.51 -43.54 -6.77
C ASP A 564 -11.81 -42.31 -7.39
N PHE A 565 -12.40 -41.65 -8.40
CA PHE A 565 -11.88 -40.37 -8.92
C PHE A 565 -12.00 -39.23 -7.89
N ILE A 566 -13.12 -39.19 -7.18
CA ILE A 566 -13.35 -38.24 -6.09
C ILE A 566 -12.48 -38.65 -4.88
N ASN A 567 -12.40 -39.93 -4.52
CA ASN A 567 -11.62 -40.34 -3.34
C ASN A 567 -10.09 -40.26 -3.51
N SER A 568 -9.56 -40.38 -4.74
CA SER A 568 -8.11 -40.31 -4.99
C SER A 568 -7.58 -38.88 -5.18
N HIS A 569 -8.42 -37.94 -5.63
CA HIS A 569 -7.98 -36.58 -5.99
C HIS A 569 -8.79 -35.45 -5.33
N SER A 570 -9.91 -35.75 -4.67
CA SER A 570 -10.53 -34.81 -3.75
C SER A 570 -9.79 -34.82 -2.41
N VAL A 571 -9.43 -33.62 -1.97
CA VAL A 571 -9.33 -33.36 -0.53
C VAL A 571 -10.62 -33.84 0.08
N ASN A 572 -10.57 -34.65 1.13
CA ASN A 572 -11.74 -35.23 1.79
C ASN A 572 -12.75 -34.11 2.14
N THR A 573 -13.69 -33.85 1.22
CA THR A 573 -14.59 -32.68 1.30
C THR A 573 -15.79 -32.93 2.21
N LYS A 574 -15.80 -34.10 2.86
CA LYS A 574 -16.83 -34.47 3.84
C LYS A 574 -16.83 -33.43 4.95
N ASN A 575 -17.96 -32.74 5.09
CA ASN A 575 -18.18 -31.83 6.21
C ASN A 575 -18.03 -32.63 7.50
N LEU A 576 -17.05 -32.22 8.30
CA LEU A 576 -16.76 -32.79 9.60
C LEU A 576 -17.79 -32.37 10.65
N LEU A 577 -18.59 -31.34 10.36
CA LEU A 577 -19.74 -30.98 11.17
C LEU A 577 -20.88 -31.98 10.93
N VAL A 578 -21.35 -32.61 12.00
CA VAL A 578 -22.51 -33.50 12.04
C VAL A 578 -23.77 -32.66 12.21
N ASP A 579 -24.86 -32.99 11.51
CA ASP A 579 -26.09 -32.16 11.51
C ASP A 579 -25.78 -30.68 11.24
N SER A 580 -24.87 -30.41 10.29
CA SER A 580 -24.34 -29.07 10.03
C SER A 580 -25.45 -28.03 9.77
N ASN A 581 -26.56 -28.47 9.18
CA ASN A 581 -27.70 -27.61 8.87
C ASN A 581 -28.85 -27.74 9.87
N ASN A 582 -28.59 -28.21 11.10
CA ASN A 582 -29.59 -28.24 12.17
C ASN A 582 -28.99 -27.77 13.49
N PHE A 583 -28.92 -26.45 13.67
CA PHE A 583 -28.38 -25.83 14.89
C PHE A 583 -29.25 -26.05 16.12
N LEU A 584 -30.48 -26.57 15.99
CA LEU A 584 -31.30 -27.00 17.12
C LEU A 584 -30.93 -28.41 17.63
N SER A 585 -30.19 -29.20 16.84
CA SER A 585 -29.70 -30.52 17.24
C SER A 585 -28.91 -30.47 18.56
N LYS A 586 -29.02 -31.53 19.37
CA LYS A 586 -28.28 -31.66 20.64
C LYS A 586 -26.76 -31.77 20.43
N ILE A 587 -26.33 -32.03 19.20
CA ILE A 587 -24.92 -32.13 18.80
C ILE A 587 -24.24 -30.76 18.82
N TRP A 588 -24.99 -29.69 18.52
CA TRP A 588 -24.53 -28.32 18.73
C TRP A 588 -24.62 -27.99 20.23
N GLY A 589 -23.47 -27.81 20.86
CA GLY A 589 -23.31 -27.47 22.27
C GLY A 589 -23.22 -25.96 22.52
N GLY A 590 -23.07 -25.58 23.79
CA GLY A 590 -22.71 -24.20 24.16
C GLY A 590 -23.80 -23.14 24.06
N LYS A 591 -25.04 -23.49 23.70
CA LYS A 591 -26.20 -22.59 23.47
C LYS A 591 -26.62 -21.82 24.74
N LYS A 592 -25.79 -20.89 25.20
CA LYS A 592 -26.01 -20.05 26.36
C LYS A 592 -26.17 -18.61 25.90
N ASN A 593 -27.11 -17.89 26.51
CA ASN A 593 -27.39 -16.49 26.21
C ASN A 593 -27.79 -16.23 24.74
N LEU A 594 -28.43 -17.21 24.10
CA LEU A 594 -28.88 -17.16 22.71
C LEU A 594 -30.30 -17.74 22.58
N THR A 595 -31.08 -17.18 21.67
CA THR A 595 -32.30 -17.80 21.12
C THR A 595 -32.03 -18.24 19.69
N LEU A 596 -32.27 -19.52 19.38
CA LEU A 596 -32.15 -20.07 18.04
C LEU A 596 -33.53 -20.43 17.51
N THR A 597 -33.85 -19.98 16.30
CA THR A 597 -35.10 -20.30 15.60
C THR A 597 -34.79 -20.75 14.18
N LYS A 598 -35.53 -21.74 13.67
CA LYS A 598 -35.42 -22.17 12.27
C LYS A 598 -36.25 -21.21 11.43
N GLU A 599 -35.71 -20.72 10.31
CA GLU A 599 -36.50 -19.91 9.37
C GLU A 599 -37.44 -20.83 8.56
N GLU A 600 -38.72 -20.47 8.47
CA GLU A 600 -39.74 -21.30 7.79
C GLU A 600 -39.65 -21.21 6.26
N GLU A 601 -39.15 -20.09 5.72
CA GLU A 601 -39.14 -19.79 4.29
C GLU A 601 -37.83 -20.21 3.57
N GLU A 602 -36.72 -20.41 4.30
CA GLU A 602 -35.42 -20.80 3.73
C GLU A 602 -34.91 -22.10 4.36
N GLU A 603 -34.79 -23.15 3.54
CA GLU A 603 -34.23 -24.43 3.99
C GLU A 603 -32.76 -24.26 4.43
N ASN A 604 -32.38 -24.90 5.54
CA ASN A 604 -31.04 -24.83 6.15
C ASN A 604 -30.60 -23.47 6.71
N THR A 605 -31.54 -22.52 6.89
CA THR A 605 -31.28 -21.22 7.53
C THR A 605 -31.79 -21.18 8.98
N PHE A 606 -30.98 -20.63 9.89
CA PHE A 606 -31.34 -20.41 11.29
C PHE A 606 -31.13 -18.95 11.66
N ASN A 607 -32.05 -18.39 12.43
CA ASN A 607 -31.90 -17.08 13.03
C ASN A 607 -31.42 -17.22 14.48
N ILE A 608 -30.41 -16.41 14.84
CA ILE A 608 -29.82 -16.34 16.17
C ILE A 608 -30.02 -14.93 16.72
N VAL A 609 -30.52 -14.85 17.95
CA VAL A 609 -30.64 -13.61 18.71
C VAL A 609 -29.87 -13.72 20.02
N GLY A 610 -28.96 -12.79 20.29
CA GLY A 610 -28.26 -12.68 21.57
C GLY A 610 -29.18 -12.14 22.66
N THR A 611 -29.20 -12.80 23.81
CA THR A 611 -30.16 -12.52 24.89
C THR A 611 -29.52 -11.91 26.14
N ASP A 612 -28.19 -11.74 26.19
CA ASP A 612 -27.46 -11.20 27.34
C ASP A 612 -26.14 -10.54 26.90
N LYS A 613 -25.64 -9.59 27.69
CA LYS A 613 -24.38 -8.86 27.45
C LYS A 613 -23.12 -9.67 27.79
N GLY A 614 -23.28 -10.90 28.25
CA GLY A 614 -22.18 -11.79 28.66
C GLY A 614 -21.54 -12.59 27.52
N GLY A 615 -21.82 -12.26 26.25
CA GLY A 615 -21.32 -12.97 25.07
C GLY A 615 -21.90 -14.39 24.94
N GLY A 616 -22.97 -14.54 24.18
CA GLY A 616 -23.51 -15.84 23.78
C GLY A 616 -22.58 -16.59 22.83
N PHE A 617 -22.70 -17.92 22.83
CA PHE A 617 -21.91 -18.78 21.94
C PHE A 617 -22.65 -20.06 21.53
N VAL A 618 -22.19 -20.68 20.46
CA VAL A 618 -22.62 -22.00 19.99
C VAL A 618 -21.45 -22.71 19.35
N PHE A 619 -21.31 -24.02 19.60
CA PHE A 619 -20.19 -24.79 19.10
C PHE A 619 -20.56 -26.21 18.70
N GLN A 620 -19.67 -26.86 17.94
CA GLN A 620 -19.74 -28.30 17.71
C GLN A 620 -18.35 -28.95 17.80
N ASN A 621 -18.30 -30.09 18.47
CA ASN A 621 -17.08 -30.88 18.66
C ASN A 621 -16.86 -31.76 17.43
N VAL A 622 -15.63 -31.78 16.95
CA VAL A 622 -15.24 -32.57 15.79
C VAL A 622 -14.16 -33.55 16.23
N ASN A 623 -14.38 -34.85 15.95
CA ASN A 623 -13.51 -35.93 16.42
C ASN A 623 -12.23 -36.05 15.58
N LYS A 624 -11.44 -34.97 15.55
CA LYS A 624 -10.15 -34.85 14.87
C LYS A 624 -9.14 -34.21 15.81
N THR A 625 -7.95 -34.81 15.85
CA THR A 625 -6.87 -34.46 16.80
C THR A 625 -5.61 -33.92 16.11
N LYS A 626 -5.57 -33.92 14.78
CA LYS A 626 -4.51 -33.33 13.96
C LYS A 626 -5.01 -33.01 12.56
N GLY A 627 -4.35 -32.07 11.88
CA GLY A 627 -4.61 -31.76 10.47
C GLY A 627 -4.72 -30.25 10.21
N GLU A 628 -4.91 -29.90 8.94
CA GLU A 628 -5.24 -28.53 8.54
C GLU A 628 -6.75 -28.46 8.26
N PHE A 629 -7.42 -27.46 8.81
CA PHE A 629 -8.88 -27.36 8.80
C PHE A 629 -9.34 -26.06 8.19
N TYR A 630 -10.28 -26.14 7.25
CA TYR A 630 -11.00 -25.00 6.68
C TYR A 630 -12.43 -24.96 7.24
N CYS A 631 -12.77 -23.89 7.94
CA CYS A 631 -14.11 -23.61 8.43
C CYS A 631 -14.74 -22.46 7.65
N SER A 632 -16.00 -22.59 7.25
CA SER A 632 -16.75 -21.51 6.60
C SER A 632 -18.22 -21.52 6.99
N ILE A 633 -18.85 -20.34 6.98
CA ILE A 633 -20.27 -20.16 7.27
C ILE A 633 -20.81 -18.93 6.53
N TRP A 634 -22.05 -18.98 6.08
CA TRP A 634 -22.75 -17.81 5.55
C TRP A 634 -23.48 -17.10 6.67
N LEU A 635 -23.37 -15.76 6.73
CA LEU A 635 -24.01 -14.92 7.73
C LEU A 635 -24.65 -13.68 7.08
N LYS A 636 -25.83 -13.27 7.57
CA LYS A 636 -26.48 -11.98 7.29
C LYS A 636 -27.12 -11.46 8.58
N GLY A 637 -27.14 -10.16 8.81
CA GLY A 637 -27.82 -9.56 9.95
C GLY A 637 -27.12 -8.34 10.52
N LYS A 638 -27.28 -8.14 11.83
CA LYS A 638 -26.69 -7.02 12.58
C LYS A 638 -26.04 -7.56 13.84
N GLY A 639 -24.80 -7.15 14.08
CA GLY A 639 -24.04 -7.50 15.27
C GLY A 639 -22.55 -7.61 15.02
N LYS A 640 -21.79 -7.85 16.09
CA LYS A 640 -20.35 -8.11 16.01
C LYS A 640 -20.06 -9.44 16.69
N ILE A 641 -19.76 -10.45 15.88
CA ILE A 641 -19.56 -11.82 16.37
C ILE A 641 -18.16 -12.29 16.02
N ARG A 642 -17.77 -13.46 16.53
CA ARG A 642 -16.48 -14.06 16.20
C ARG A 642 -16.63 -15.53 15.83
N LEU A 643 -16.02 -15.90 14.71
CA LEU A 643 -15.89 -17.27 14.26
C LEU A 643 -14.49 -17.79 14.64
N MET A 644 -14.39 -18.97 15.24
CA MET A 644 -13.09 -19.54 15.59
C MET A 644 -13.02 -21.07 15.52
N LEU A 645 -11.77 -21.54 15.40
CA LEU A 645 -11.37 -22.91 15.65
C LEU A 645 -10.52 -22.94 16.92
N GLN A 646 -10.92 -23.76 17.90
CA GLN A 646 -10.24 -23.87 19.18
C GLN A 646 -10.14 -25.33 19.65
N GLU A 647 -9.43 -25.55 20.74
CA GLU A 647 -9.28 -26.84 21.39
C GLU A 647 -10.51 -27.23 22.25
N ASP A 648 -10.97 -28.48 22.16
CA ASP A 648 -12.18 -28.99 22.83
C ASP A 648 -12.00 -29.22 24.35
N GLN A 649 -10.77 -29.32 24.86
CA GLN A 649 -10.46 -29.54 26.28
C GLN A 649 -9.06 -29.01 26.61
N GLY A 650 -8.87 -28.35 27.75
CA GLY A 650 -7.57 -27.81 28.18
C GLY A 650 -7.60 -26.30 28.43
N ASN A 651 -6.60 -25.57 27.91
CA ASN A 651 -6.49 -24.11 28.02
C ASN A 651 -7.35 -23.34 26.99
N PHE A 652 -8.17 -24.04 26.20
CA PHE A 652 -8.94 -23.50 25.08
C PHE A 652 -8.06 -22.73 24.09
N THR A 653 -6.93 -23.32 23.68
CA THR A 653 -6.05 -22.70 22.67
C THR A 653 -6.86 -22.37 21.42
N ILE A 654 -6.87 -21.10 21.04
CA ILE A 654 -7.52 -20.63 19.81
C ILE A 654 -6.52 -20.79 18.67
N TYR A 655 -6.79 -21.72 17.76
CA TYR A 655 -5.93 -21.95 16.59
C TYR A 655 -6.10 -20.84 15.55
N LYS A 656 -7.33 -20.40 15.33
CA LYS A 656 -7.65 -19.26 14.47
C LYS A 656 -8.98 -18.64 14.87
N SER A 657 -9.07 -17.33 14.81
CA SER A 657 -10.34 -16.61 14.96
C SER A 657 -10.47 -15.49 13.92
N LEU A 658 -11.71 -15.08 13.67
CA LEU A 658 -12.09 -13.99 12.78
C LEU A 658 -13.22 -13.20 13.44
N ASN A 659 -12.97 -11.93 13.74
CA ASN A 659 -14.00 -11.00 14.21
C ASN A 659 -14.80 -10.49 13.01
N ILE A 660 -16.13 -10.53 13.10
CA ILE A 660 -17.06 -10.30 12.00
C ILE A 660 -18.04 -9.20 12.40
N THR A 661 -18.08 -8.11 11.64
CA THR A 661 -19.19 -7.15 11.69
C THR A 661 -20.21 -7.53 10.63
N LEU A 662 -21.43 -7.85 11.05
CA LEU A 662 -22.48 -8.38 10.20
C LEU A 662 -23.14 -7.28 9.36
N THR A 663 -23.58 -7.64 8.15
CA THR A 663 -24.31 -6.75 7.24
C THR A 663 -25.65 -7.37 6.86
N GLN A 664 -26.58 -6.56 6.35
CA GLN A 664 -27.90 -7.02 5.91
C GLN A 664 -27.85 -7.92 4.65
N LYS A 665 -26.68 -8.14 4.05
CA LYS A 665 -26.47 -9.03 2.91
C LYS A 665 -25.77 -10.30 3.35
N TRP A 666 -26.06 -11.41 2.68
CA TRP A 666 -25.33 -12.66 2.88
C TRP A 666 -23.86 -12.49 2.50
N HIS A 667 -22.97 -12.78 3.45
CA HIS A 667 -21.54 -12.91 3.22
C HIS A 667 -21.05 -14.26 3.73
N LYS A 668 -20.14 -14.87 2.97
CA LYS A 668 -19.45 -16.08 3.40
C LYS A 668 -18.18 -15.69 4.15
N TYR A 669 -18.05 -16.16 5.38
CA TYR A 669 -16.87 -15.98 6.20
C TYR A 669 -16.15 -17.32 6.33
N SER A 670 -14.82 -17.28 6.37
CA SER A 670 -14.03 -18.50 6.51
C SER A 670 -12.70 -18.28 7.22
N ILE A 671 -12.22 -19.33 7.89
CA ILE A 671 -10.93 -19.39 8.57
C ILE A 671 -10.24 -20.72 8.27
N THR A 672 -8.91 -20.69 8.21
CA THR A 672 -8.08 -21.89 8.09
C THR A 672 -7.16 -21.97 9.31
N ALA A 673 -7.03 -23.15 9.91
CA ALA A 673 -6.18 -23.39 11.06
C ALA A 673 -5.43 -24.73 10.93
N THR A 674 -4.18 -24.76 11.37
CA THR A 674 -3.39 -25.99 11.51
C THR A 674 -3.42 -26.42 12.96
N LYS A 675 -3.74 -27.70 13.21
CA LYS A 675 -3.67 -28.32 14.54
C LYS A 675 -2.58 -29.39 14.51
N GLU A 676 -1.57 -29.19 15.35
CA GLU A 676 -0.51 -30.16 15.58
C GLU A 676 -1.07 -31.38 16.32
N GLU A 677 -0.39 -32.53 16.20
CA GLU A 677 -0.86 -33.78 16.81
C GLU A 677 -0.78 -33.71 18.34
N ASP A 678 -1.95 -33.58 18.96
CA ASP A 678 -2.15 -33.71 20.40
C ASP A 678 -3.35 -34.66 20.67
N ASN A 679 -3.64 -34.98 21.93
CA ASN A 679 -4.78 -35.85 22.26
C ASN A 679 -6.13 -35.10 22.35
N ASN A 680 -6.15 -33.80 22.06
CA ASN A 680 -7.31 -32.94 22.21
C ASN A 680 -8.05 -32.78 20.88
N LYS A 681 -9.38 -32.61 20.95
CA LYS A 681 -10.23 -32.48 19.75
C LYS A 681 -10.34 -31.02 19.31
N ILE A 682 -10.85 -30.79 18.10
CA ILE A 682 -11.12 -29.45 17.58
C ILE A 682 -12.60 -29.06 17.76
N LEU A 683 -12.82 -27.81 18.12
CA LEU A 683 -14.11 -27.14 18.24
C LEU A 683 -14.27 -26.09 17.14
N ALA A 684 -15.39 -26.12 16.42
CA ALA A 684 -15.86 -24.99 15.64
C ALA A 684 -16.83 -24.16 16.47
N VAL A 685 -16.53 -22.88 16.68
CA VAL A 685 -17.25 -22.01 17.62
C VAL A 685 -17.65 -20.71 16.95
N LEU A 686 -18.88 -20.28 17.23
CA LEU A 686 -19.35 -18.91 17.00
C LEU A 686 -19.64 -18.29 18.37
N ASP A 687 -18.98 -17.19 18.71
CA ASP A 687 -19.09 -16.54 20.02
C ASP A 687 -19.13 -15.00 19.92
N GLN A 688 -19.05 -14.33 21.07
CA GLN A 688 -19.21 -12.88 21.22
C GLN A 688 -20.55 -12.37 20.70
N ILE A 689 -21.59 -13.19 20.81
CA ILE A 689 -22.93 -12.79 20.37
C ILE A 689 -23.59 -12.02 21.52
N ASP A 690 -23.58 -10.70 21.43
CA ASP A 690 -24.04 -9.82 22.50
C ASP A 690 -25.56 -9.60 22.47
N LEU A 691 -26.09 -8.97 23.52
CA LEU A 691 -27.49 -8.56 23.60
C LEU A 691 -27.87 -7.73 22.36
N ASP A 692 -29.00 -8.09 21.73
CA ASP A 692 -29.56 -7.49 20.52
C ASP A 692 -28.83 -7.78 19.19
N ASP A 693 -27.75 -8.58 19.21
CA ASP A 693 -27.23 -9.17 17.97
C ASP A 693 -28.30 -10.09 17.38
N ASN A 694 -28.64 -9.89 16.11
CA ASN A 694 -29.72 -10.61 15.43
C ASN A 694 -29.29 -10.91 14.00
N PHE A 695 -29.10 -12.20 13.71
CA PHE A 695 -28.52 -12.63 12.46
C PHE A 695 -28.93 -14.03 12.05
N SER A 696 -29.05 -14.21 10.74
CA SER A 696 -29.26 -15.51 10.13
C SER A 696 -27.93 -16.13 9.71
N LEU A 697 -27.87 -17.46 9.81
CA LEU A 697 -26.74 -18.26 9.35
C LEU A 697 -27.21 -19.43 8.49
N ARG A 698 -26.34 -19.90 7.60
CA ARG A 698 -26.59 -21.12 6.80
C ARG A 698 -25.31 -21.80 6.33
N LEU A 699 -25.44 -23.08 5.98
CA LEU A 699 -24.43 -23.90 5.33
C LEU A 699 -23.05 -23.88 6.03
N PRO A 700 -22.96 -24.09 7.36
CA PRO A 700 -21.66 -24.18 8.01
C PRO A 700 -20.90 -25.41 7.51
N LYS A 701 -19.61 -25.23 7.28
CA LYS A 701 -18.74 -26.27 6.75
C LYS A 701 -17.43 -26.26 7.51
N LEU A 702 -17.02 -27.42 8.03
CA LEU A 702 -15.67 -27.68 8.50
C LEU A 702 -15.13 -28.84 7.68
N ILE A 703 -14.01 -28.69 7.01
CA ILE A 703 -13.35 -29.78 6.29
C ILE A 703 -11.90 -29.86 6.71
N GLU A 704 -11.37 -31.08 6.72
CA GLU A 704 -9.92 -31.30 6.77
C GLU A 704 -9.40 -31.08 5.35
N ILE A 705 -8.51 -30.10 5.20
CA ILE A 705 -7.78 -29.89 3.96
C ILE A 705 -6.48 -30.68 4.00
N ALA A 706 -6.04 -31.18 2.85
CA ALA A 706 -4.78 -31.90 2.78
C ALA A 706 -3.68 -30.99 3.35
N SER A 707 -2.94 -31.50 4.34
CA SER A 707 -1.72 -30.88 4.83
C SER A 707 -0.86 -30.46 3.62
N LYS A 708 -0.44 -29.18 3.63
CA LYS A 708 0.58 -28.63 2.74
C LYS A 708 1.76 -29.56 2.49
#